data_AF-A0A8T3VH32-F1
#
_entry.id   AF-A0A8T3VH32-F1
#
_cell.length_a   1.000
_cell.length_b   1.000
_cell.length_c   1.000
_cell.angle_alpha   90.00
_cell.angle_beta   90.00
_cell.angle_gamma   90.00
#
_symmetry.space_group_name_H-M   'P 1'
#
loop_
_entity.id
_entity.type
_entity.pdbx_description
1 polymer ?
#
loop_
_entity_poly.entity_id
_entity_poly.type
_entity_poly.pdbx_seq_one_letter_code
_entity_poly.pdbx_strand_id
1 'polypeptide(L)'
;MNKKIFILLFFLFVLISMSAVSAADLDSSNDTIALSNDAEAIAIANDVNAIDDLNENYSDGDGKALENDAKSVAADKNNENDLLSLDNDENGNILKAEEGNLYDLDRGIGEYIITATVDNQEINIPITAAPPTWYVNASKTSSGDGKSEETAFKTLKEALDVAEDGDTIMIASGEYKGTDNTELSIYRNLNFVKYGDGEAIFDAESQRRIWTVMNRFVNIIGLTFKNGNSTNNGGAIYMRGGDVINCTFIDNTAATKSTSYGGAIYCLYYTNVTNCNFTGNYARYMGGAFYTMRGGNVSDCIFTGNNVNSWGGAIGLETADNTEGTVTNCAFFNNTAKYGKAISSSRVLKSIDNNWWGSNNPDWNELINTAGIPSSYAVLNVTADTQTIAPGSKARLNYAFYRNGTTEILSIPERAITLSATGGNLDDTSGYMVNGEFSTEFSADTIGDYEITAMVDNQEIDIPITVAIPTWYVNASKTSSGDGKSEETAFMTLNEAIDAADDGDIIMIASGTYTGDKNVGLEINNNGLTLNKYGGGEAIFDAQGNEGILTLFRVPSININGLTFKNSGSHALFVNGDLCNSTINATFINNTAGNCGAAIRFWGDLDNVNVSGKFIGNTITYDGGAIYVGSMFNSNICATFINNTASRTGVALCVNSNLDNVNISGNFINNVGGNEIIYIGGSISNSVIQDSIFINNDANKIITAQSGIQTINNWFGNNATNYNIDPNVGIDLDNWLFLNATADPSEIGLGKSSTITFDMYTYSDGFTYLYNKSMNIQLDLTQTLGELDKPVASLGEEITYTAKDNGNASVTGTFETASQTIRLTNNDPIIPTEIKIANSTVDLKANDEIESGATLTPADAGNVTYTSSNSSVAVVVN
;
A
#
# COMPACT_ATOMS: atom_id res chain seq x y z
N MET A 1 29.49 46.93 -61.04
CA MET A 1 28.37 46.40 -60.23
C MET A 1 28.47 46.74 -58.74
N ASN A 2 29.63 46.68 -58.05
CA ASN A 2 29.67 46.66 -56.56
C ASN A 2 29.91 47.98 -55.79
N LYS A 3 29.48 49.15 -56.28
CA LYS A 3 29.51 50.39 -55.43
C LYS A 3 28.19 51.17 -55.40
N LYS A 4 27.37 51.12 -56.47
CA LYS A 4 26.09 51.83 -56.56
C LYS A 4 24.94 51.09 -55.86
N ILE A 5 24.91 49.75 -55.93
CA ILE A 5 24.00 48.90 -55.17
C ILE A 5 24.22 49.07 -53.66
N PHE A 6 25.49 49.24 -53.24
CA PHE A 6 25.83 49.42 -51.83
C PHE A 6 25.35 50.77 -51.26
N ILE A 7 25.38 51.85 -52.04
CA ILE A 7 24.89 53.18 -51.59
C ILE A 7 23.36 53.23 -51.51
N LEU A 8 22.65 52.58 -52.44
CA LEU A 8 21.18 52.49 -52.40
C LEU A 8 20.69 51.58 -51.26
N LEU A 9 21.37 50.45 -51.01
CA LEU A 9 21.11 49.59 -49.85
C LEU A 9 21.48 50.26 -48.52
N PHE A 10 22.52 51.11 -48.48
CA PHE A 10 22.92 51.83 -47.27
C PHE A 10 21.90 52.91 -46.86
N PHE A 11 21.31 53.64 -47.81
CA PHE A 11 20.21 54.57 -47.52
C PHE A 11 18.92 53.83 -47.09
N LEU A 12 18.66 52.64 -47.63
CA LEU A 12 17.52 51.80 -47.23
C LEU A 12 17.74 51.16 -45.83
N PHE A 13 18.98 50.80 -45.49
CA PHE A 13 19.34 50.25 -44.17
C PHE A 13 19.24 51.29 -43.05
N VAL A 14 19.57 52.56 -43.32
CA VAL A 14 19.45 53.67 -42.35
C VAL A 14 17.99 54.00 -42.03
N LEU A 15 17.02 53.63 -42.88
CA LEU A 15 15.58 53.74 -42.60
C LEU A 15 15.00 52.50 -41.89
N ILE A 16 15.65 51.34 -41.95
CA ILE A 16 15.11 50.05 -41.46
C ILE A 16 15.78 49.60 -40.15
N SER A 17 16.88 50.22 -39.71
CA SER A 17 17.54 49.88 -38.44
C SER A 17 16.86 50.52 -37.20
N MET A 18 15.58 50.25 -36.97
CA MET A 18 14.92 50.42 -35.66
C MET A 18 13.82 49.37 -35.45
N SER A 19 14.17 48.09 -35.46
CA SER A 19 13.37 47.06 -34.77
C SER A 19 14.21 45.79 -34.62
N ALA A 20 14.42 45.40 -33.36
CA ALA A 20 15.19 44.23 -32.99
C ALA A 20 14.40 42.95 -33.35
N VAL A 21 15.03 42.03 -34.06
CA VAL A 21 14.56 40.65 -34.21
C VAL A 21 15.12 39.82 -33.06
N SER A 22 14.23 39.30 -32.20
CA SER A 22 14.53 38.19 -31.29
C SER A 22 14.34 36.88 -32.05
N ALA A 23 15.25 35.94 -31.82
CA ALA A 23 15.30 34.63 -32.46
C ALA A 23 14.33 33.64 -31.80
N ALA A 24 13.49 32.95 -32.59
CA ALA A 24 13.00 31.60 -32.30
C ALA A 24 12.29 30.99 -33.53
N ASP A 25 12.53 29.68 -33.71
CA ASP A 25 11.81 28.67 -34.48
C ASP A 25 11.86 28.69 -36.02
N LEU A 26 12.81 27.90 -36.55
CA LEU A 26 12.77 27.32 -37.90
C LEU A 26 12.35 25.85 -37.77
N ASP A 27 11.10 25.58 -38.16
CA ASP A 27 10.57 24.24 -38.44
C ASP A 27 11.21 23.68 -39.72
N SER A 28 11.60 22.41 -39.64
CA SER A 28 12.27 21.67 -40.68
C SER A 28 11.25 21.06 -41.66
N SER A 29 11.04 21.70 -42.81
CA SER A 29 10.78 20.94 -44.05
C SER A 29 10.92 21.77 -45.34
N ASN A 30 11.74 21.21 -46.22
CA ASN A 30 11.82 21.34 -47.68
C ASN A 30 12.70 22.42 -48.34
N ASP A 31 13.65 21.85 -49.09
CA ASP A 31 14.32 22.28 -50.32
C ASP A 31 15.48 23.30 -50.25
N THR A 32 16.67 22.68 -50.22
CA THR A 32 18.01 23.18 -50.50
C THR A 32 18.14 24.14 -51.69
N ILE A 33 18.76 25.29 -51.44
CA ILE A 33 19.83 25.82 -52.30
C ILE A 33 21.05 26.02 -51.41
N ALA A 34 22.06 25.18 -51.62
CA ALA A 34 23.34 25.25 -50.91
C ALA A 34 24.09 26.53 -51.28
N LEU A 35 24.41 27.36 -50.28
CA LEU A 35 25.53 28.30 -50.35
C LEU A 35 26.53 27.91 -49.27
N SER A 36 27.76 27.71 -49.72
CA SER A 36 28.90 27.17 -49.01
C SER A 36 29.25 27.94 -47.75
N ASN A 37 29.63 27.18 -46.72
CA ASN A 37 30.33 27.63 -45.52
C ASN A 37 31.50 28.55 -45.86
N ASP A 38 31.49 29.77 -45.32
CA ASP A 38 32.66 30.40 -44.73
C ASP A 38 32.18 31.51 -43.78
N ALA A 39 32.46 31.29 -42.49
CA ALA A 39 32.20 32.24 -41.42
C ALA A 39 33.37 33.20 -41.31
N GLU A 40 33.16 34.49 -41.56
CA GLU A 40 33.98 35.56 -40.98
C GLU A 40 33.07 36.70 -40.50
N ALA A 41 33.25 37.02 -39.22
CA ALA A 41 32.54 38.04 -38.47
C ALA A 41 32.79 39.45 -39.01
N ILE A 42 31.75 40.29 -39.04
CA ILE A 42 31.92 41.76 -39.08
C ILE A 42 30.94 42.38 -38.08
N ALA A 43 31.50 42.74 -36.92
CA ALA A 43 30.96 43.72 -35.99
C ALA A 43 31.32 45.13 -36.49
N ILE A 44 30.34 46.03 -36.61
CA ILE A 44 30.55 47.49 -36.74
C ILE A 44 29.38 48.14 -35.97
N ALA A 45 29.52 48.49 -34.70
CA ALA A 45 30.27 49.63 -34.13
C ALA A 45 29.64 50.99 -34.49
N ASN A 46 28.92 51.54 -33.51
CA ASN A 46 28.56 52.95 -33.37
C ASN A 46 29.81 53.82 -33.44
N ASP A 47 29.96 54.68 -34.47
CA ASP A 47 30.73 55.93 -34.34
C ASP A 47 30.26 56.98 -35.34
N VAL A 48 30.10 58.21 -34.85
CA VAL A 48 29.34 59.34 -35.42
C VAL A 48 30.24 60.31 -36.20
N ASN A 49 31.44 59.89 -36.65
CA ASN A 49 32.46 60.84 -37.13
C ASN A 49 32.99 60.62 -38.57
N ALA A 50 32.21 60.02 -39.48
CA ALA A 50 32.64 59.80 -40.87
C ALA A 50 31.85 60.58 -41.94
N ILE A 51 31.27 61.73 -41.58
CA ILE A 51 30.45 62.57 -42.49
C ILE A 51 31.25 63.71 -43.16
N ASP A 52 32.52 63.94 -42.82
CA ASP A 52 33.27 65.11 -43.33
C ASP A 52 34.12 64.89 -44.61
N ASP A 53 34.21 63.67 -45.17
CA ASP A 53 35.11 63.38 -46.31
C ASP A 53 34.43 63.12 -47.67
N LEU A 54 33.14 63.48 -47.83
CA LEU A 54 32.43 63.36 -49.13
C LEU A 54 32.02 64.70 -49.77
N ASN A 55 32.47 65.83 -49.22
CA ASN A 55 32.09 67.16 -49.70
C ASN A 55 33.04 67.80 -50.75
N GLU A 56 34.01 67.08 -51.29
CA GLU A 56 34.81 67.56 -52.42
C GLU A 56 34.46 66.80 -53.69
N ASN A 57 33.56 67.39 -54.50
CA ASN A 57 33.63 67.51 -55.96
C ASN A 57 32.22 67.57 -56.57
N TYR A 58 31.56 68.73 -56.48
CA TYR A 58 30.74 69.28 -57.57
C TYR A 58 30.60 70.78 -57.30
N SER A 59 31.35 71.59 -58.04
CA SER A 59 31.11 73.02 -58.19
C SER A 59 30.68 73.26 -59.62
N ASP A 60 29.55 73.95 -59.81
CA ASP A 60 29.22 74.58 -61.08
C ASP A 60 29.73 76.03 -61.08
N GLY A 61 30.03 76.51 -62.28
CA GLY A 61 30.87 77.69 -62.54
C GLY A 61 30.24 79.06 -62.25
N ASP A 62 29.37 79.20 -61.24
CA ASP A 62 28.83 80.50 -60.81
C ASP A 62 28.49 80.57 -59.30
N GLY A 63 29.18 79.81 -58.44
CA GLY A 63 29.43 80.19 -57.03
C GLY A 63 28.22 80.61 -56.17
N LYS A 64 27.11 79.86 -56.21
CA LYS A 64 26.01 80.00 -55.23
C LYS A 64 25.57 78.63 -54.69
N ALA A 65 25.60 78.50 -53.36
CA ALA A 65 25.01 77.37 -52.66
C ALA A 65 23.49 77.35 -52.86
N LEU A 66 22.95 76.21 -53.32
CA LEU A 66 21.51 75.96 -53.32
C LEU A 66 21.13 75.28 -52.00
N GLU A 67 20.26 75.96 -51.25
CA GLU A 67 19.61 75.48 -50.03
C GLU A 67 18.74 74.25 -50.33
N ASN A 68 18.84 73.24 -49.47
CA ASN A 68 17.99 72.06 -49.47
C ASN A 68 16.60 72.44 -48.93
N ASP A 69 15.75 72.98 -49.79
CA ASP A 69 14.38 73.38 -49.49
C ASP A 69 13.42 72.29 -49.99
N ALA A 70 13.35 71.15 -49.31
CA ALA A 70 12.32 70.13 -49.54
C ALA A 70 10.99 70.58 -48.93
N LYS A 71 10.35 71.56 -49.60
CA LYS A 71 8.96 71.96 -49.36
C LYS A 71 8.00 70.90 -49.91
N SER A 72 7.10 70.49 -49.03
CA SER A 72 5.74 69.98 -49.25
C SER A 72 5.24 69.87 -50.71
N VAL A 73 4.80 68.67 -51.11
CA VAL A 73 3.79 68.51 -52.15
C VAL A 73 2.51 68.01 -51.49
N ALA A 74 1.49 68.88 -51.50
CA ALA A 74 0.15 68.57 -51.07
C ALA A 74 -0.54 67.68 -52.12
N ALA A 75 -1.16 66.59 -51.68
CA ALA A 75 -2.05 65.77 -52.49
C ALA A 75 -3.33 66.55 -52.85
N ASP A 76 -3.65 66.63 -54.14
CA ASP A 76 -4.95 67.09 -54.63
C ASP A 76 -5.99 65.99 -54.41
N LYS A 77 -7.13 66.32 -53.81
CA LYS A 77 -8.09 65.36 -53.21
C LYS A 77 -9.11 64.76 -54.18
N ASN A 78 -8.93 64.84 -55.50
CA ASN A 78 -10.00 64.47 -56.45
C ASN A 78 -9.58 63.71 -57.72
N ASN A 79 -8.61 62.79 -57.67
CA ASN A 79 -8.36 61.89 -58.80
C ASN A 79 -7.80 60.52 -58.35
N GLU A 80 -8.56 59.44 -58.52
CA GLU A 80 -8.21 58.08 -58.09
C GLU A 80 -7.22 57.34 -59.02
N ASN A 81 -6.26 57.99 -59.69
CA ASN A 81 -5.34 57.28 -60.61
C ASN A 81 -3.93 57.86 -60.81
N ASP A 82 -3.42 58.74 -59.94
CA ASP A 82 -2.03 59.18 -60.06
C ASP A 82 -1.08 58.31 -59.22
N LEU A 83 -0.35 57.43 -59.91
CA LEU A 83 0.84 56.73 -59.39
C LEU A 83 1.90 57.77 -59.00
N LEU A 84 2.43 57.70 -57.78
CA LEU A 84 3.60 58.46 -57.33
C LEU A 84 4.84 58.01 -58.14
N SER A 85 5.16 58.68 -59.25
CA SER A 85 6.45 58.54 -59.91
C SER A 85 7.45 59.51 -59.28
N LEU A 86 8.45 59.00 -58.57
CA LEU A 86 9.66 59.77 -58.26
C LEU A 86 10.55 59.80 -59.51
N ASP A 87 11.08 60.97 -59.83
CA ASP A 87 11.73 61.33 -61.11
C ASP A 87 12.70 60.28 -61.69
N ASN A 88 12.69 60.17 -63.03
CA ASN A 88 13.65 59.38 -63.80
C ASN A 88 15.07 59.93 -63.62
N ASP A 89 16.05 59.05 -63.36
CA ASP A 89 17.45 59.40 -63.59
C ASP A 89 17.78 59.45 -65.09
N GLU A 90 18.90 60.07 -65.46
CA GLU A 90 19.34 60.28 -66.85
C GLU A 90 19.56 58.97 -67.66
N ASN A 91 19.39 57.80 -67.03
CA ASN A 91 19.52 56.48 -67.66
C ASN A 91 18.21 55.68 -67.70
N GLY A 92 17.08 56.24 -67.27
CA GLY A 92 15.76 55.62 -67.40
C GLY A 92 15.43 54.55 -66.36
N ASN A 93 16.08 54.57 -65.19
CA ASN A 93 15.70 53.69 -64.08
C ASN A 93 14.41 54.20 -63.41
N ILE A 94 13.45 53.31 -63.15
CA ILE A 94 12.15 53.64 -62.57
C ILE A 94 11.99 52.92 -61.22
N LEU A 95 11.64 53.66 -60.17
CA LEU A 95 11.10 53.12 -58.92
C LEU A 95 9.57 53.10 -59.03
N LYS A 96 8.96 51.92 -58.99
CA LYS A 96 7.50 51.76 -58.98
C LYS A 96 7.09 51.02 -57.71
N ALA A 97 6.19 51.62 -56.95
CA ALA A 97 5.38 50.92 -55.95
C ALA A 97 4.06 50.52 -56.63
N GLU A 98 3.77 49.22 -56.72
CA GLU A 98 2.49 48.71 -57.22
C GLU A 98 1.65 48.21 -56.03
N GLU A 99 0.41 48.70 -55.94
CA GLU A 99 -0.42 48.59 -54.74
C GLU A 99 -1.30 47.33 -54.62
N GLY A 100 -1.42 46.86 -53.38
CA GLY A 100 -2.72 46.75 -52.71
C GLY A 100 -3.10 48.08 -52.01
N ASN A 101 -4.40 48.40 -52.01
CA ASN A 101 -5.11 49.58 -51.45
C ASN A 101 -4.28 50.74 -50.83
N LEU A 102 -4.42 51.91 -51.47
CA LEU A 102 -3.98 53.28 -51.15
C LEU A 102 -4.33 53.88 -49.77
N TYR A 103 -4.69 53.04 -48.79
CA TYR A 103 -4.81 53.42 -47.38
C TYR A 103 -3.63 52.97 -46.50
N ASP A 104 -2.74 52.09 -47.01
CA ASP A 104 -1.67 51.46 -46.21
C ASP A 104 -0.25 51.99 -46.46
N LEU A 105 -0.01 52.81 -47.49
CA LEU A 105 1.34 53.33 -47.76
C LEU A 105 1.79 54.44 -46.79
N ASP A 106 0.85 55.13 -46.13
CA ASP A 106 1.14 56.14 -45.10
C ASP A 106 1.35 55.51 -43.70
N ARG A 107 1.19 54.17 -43.59
CA ARG A 107 1.24 53.42 -42.32
C ARG A 107 2.25 52.28 -42.27
N GLY A 108 2.77 51.84 -43.43
CA GLY A 108 3.81 50.80 -43.49
C GLY A 108 3.40 49.51 -42.77
N ILE A 109 2.26 48.93 -43.14
CA ILE A 109 1.75 47.68 -42.55
C ILE A 109 1.43 46.69 -43.67
N GLY A 110 2.12 45.53 -43.69
CA GLY A 110 1.92 44.48 -44.69
C GLY A 110 3.21 43.93 -45.30
N GLU A 111 3.07 42.91 -46.16
CA GLU A 111 4.14 42.44 -47.05
C GLU A 111 4.12 43.28 -48.33
N TYR A 112 5.17 44.08 -48.52
CA TYR A 112 5.37 44.89 -49.71
C TYR A 112 6.45 44.27 -50.58
N ILE A 113 6.36 44.43 -51.90
CA ILE A 113 7.48 44.18 -52.80
C ILE A 113 7.85 45.52 -53.41
N ILE A 114 9.03 46.03 -53.08
CA ILE A 114 9.60 47.15 -53.83
C ILE A 114 10.31 46.57 -55.05
N THR A 115 9.83 46.91 -56.24
CA THR A 115 10.47 46.51 -57.50
C THR A 115 11.38 47.65 -57.96
N ALA A 116 12.69 47.40 -57.92
CA ALA A 116 13.69 48.28 -58.53
C ALA A 116 14.13 47.69 -59.87
N THR A 117 14.09 48.47 -60.94
CA THR A 117 14.69 48.06 -62.23
C THR A 117 16.08 48.70 -62.34
N VAL A 118 17.12 47.87 -62.44
CA VAL A 118 18.50 48.31 -62.65
C VAL A 118 19.07 47.58 -63.86
N ASP A 119 19.58 48.31 -64.87
CA ASP A 119 20.16 47.73 -66.09
C ASP A 119 19.25 46.69 -66.78
N ASN A 120 17.94 46.97 -66.89
CA ASN A 120 16.90 46.08 -67.44
C ASN A 120 16.69 44.75 -66.67
N GLN A 121 17.12 44.64 -65.42
CA GLN A 121 16.74 43.54 -64.52
C GLN A 121 15.85 44.05 -63.38
N GLU A 122 14.76 43.33 -63.12
CA GLU A 122 13.87 43.57 -61.99
C GLU A 122 14.45 42.93 -60.71
N ILE A 123 14.58 43.73 -59.66
CA ILE A 123 14.93 43.30 -58.31
C ILE A 123 13.71 43.53 -57.44
N ASN A 124 13.10 42.43 -56.98
CA ASN A 124 11.97 42.44 -56.05
C ASN A 124 12.50 42.34 -54.63
N ILE A 125 12.29 43.38 -53.82
CA ILE A 125 12.68 43.40 -52.40
C ILE A 125 11.40 43.22 -51.56
N PRO A 126 11.19 42.05 -50.94
CA PRO A 126 10.12 41.88 -49.97
C PRO A 126 10.44 42.70 -48.71
N ILE A 127 9.48 43.51 -48.24
CA ILE A 127 9.53 44.25 -46.99
C ILE A 127 8.31 43.82 -46.17
N THR A 128 8.54 43.20 -45.02
CA THR A 128 7.50 42.93 -44.03
C THR A 128 7.58 44.00 -42.97
N ALA A 129 6.57 44.85 -42.90
CA ALA A 129 6.47 45.84 -41.83
C ALA A 129 5.47 45.35 -40.78
N ALA A 130 5.99 44.99 -39.60
CA ALA A 130 5.17 44.58 -38.46
C ALA A 130 4.56 45.82 -37.77
N PRO A 131 3.32 45.72 -37.25
CA PRO A 131 2.72 46.82 -36.53
C PRO A 131 3.57 47.22 -35.30
N PRO A 132 3.69 48.52 -34.99
CA PRO A 132 4.43 49.02 -33.84
C PRO A 132 4.08 48.36 -32.50
N THR A 133 5.11 48.23 -31.65
CA THR A 133 4.98 47.80 -30.26
C THR A 133 5.25 48.96 -29.31
N TRP A 134 4.33 49.17 -28.36
CA TRP A 134 4.42 50.20 -27.33
C TRP A 134 4.54 49.56 -25.94
N TYR A 135 5.48 50.04 -25.14
CA TYR A 135 5.74 49.53 -23.79
C TYR A 135 5.14 50.44 -22.74
N VAL A 136 4.46 49.86 -21.75
CA VAL A 136 3.84 50.54 -20.61
C VAL A 136 4.35 49.93 -19.31
N ASN A 137 4.76 50.77 -18.37
CA ASN A 137 5.22 50.35 -17.05
C ASN A 137 4.88 51.38 -15.97
N ALA A 138 3.89 51.08 -15.13
CA ALA A 138 3.44 51.95 -14.04
C ALA A 138 4.49 52.24 -12.96
N SER A 139 5.54 51.41 -12.85
CA SER A 139 6.63 51.62 -11.90
C SER A 139 7.61 52.73 -12.30
N LYS A 140 7.55 53.21 -13.56
CA LYS A 140 8.41 54.29 -14.04
C LYS A 140 8.12 55.59 -13.26
N THR A 141 9.17 56.29 -12.86
CA THR A 141 9.03 57.57 -12.15
C THR A 141 8.47 58.67 -13.08
N SER A 142 8.87 58.65 -14.35
CA SER A 142 8.37 59.51 -15.44
C SER A 142 8.21 58.72 -16.75
N SER A 143 7.33 59.17 -17.63
CA SER A 143 7.07 58.55 -18.93
C SER A 143 8.19 58.80 -19.94
N GLY A 144 8.56 57.77 -20.71
CA GLY A 144 9.39 57.90 -21.90
C GLY A 144 8.57 57.99 -23.19
N ASP A 145 9.12 57.51 -24.31
CA ASP A 145 8.48 57.51 -25.64
C ASP A 145 7.73 56.21 -25.98
N GLY A 146 7.76 55.21 -25.09
CA GLY A 146 7.07 53.94 -25.23
C GLY A 146 7.68 52.96 -26.22
N LYS A 147 8.81 53.26 -26.87
CA LYS A 147 9.37 52.40 -27.94
C LYS A 147 10.20 51.21 -27.45
N SER A 148 10.52 51.17 -26.16
CA SER A 148 11.30 50.09 -25.51
C SER A 148 10.89 49.92 -24.04
N GLU A 149 11.31 48.84 -23.39
CA GLU A 149 11.08 48.64 -21.95
C GLU A 149 11.75 49.73 -21.09
N GLU A 150 12.92 50.20 -21.50
CA GLU A 150 13.67 51.27 -20.84
C GLU A 150 12.94 52.60 -20.93
N THR A 151 12.37 52.90 -22.10
CA THR A 151 11.67 54.16 -22.40
C THR A 151 10.14 54.04 -22.32
N ALA A 152 9.61 53.02 -21.65
CA ALA A 152 8.18 52.75 -21.55
C ALA A 152 7.36 53.99 -21.10
N PHE A 153 6.14 54.09 -21.60
CA PHE A 153 5.13 54.99 -21.06
C PHE A 153 4.82 54.63 -19.61
N LYS A 154 4.55 55.61 -18.76
CA LYS A 154 4.18 55.34 -17.37
C LYS A 154 2.74 54.86 -17.27
N THR A 155 1.87 55.34 -18.14
CA THR A 155 0.43 55.07 -18.09
C THR A 155 -0.06 54.42 -19.38
N LEU A 156 -1.12 53.63 -19.26
CA LEU A 156 -1.77 53.04 -20.42
C LEU A 156 -2.38 54.11 -21.33
N LYS A 157 -2.89 55.21 -20.75
CA LYS A 157 -3.43 56.33 -21.51
C LYS A 157 -2.43 56.91 -22.51
N GLU A 158 -1.18 57.08 -22.12
CA GLU A 158 -0.14 57.61 -23.02
C GLU A 158 0.12 56.69 -24.22
N ALA A 159 0.12 55.37 -24.00
CA ALA A 159 0.22 54.41 -25.10
C ALA A 159 -1.00 54.46 -26.03
N LEU A 160 -2.21 54.57 -25.47
CA LEU A 160 -3.44 54.69 -26.26
C LEU A 160 -3.52 55.98 -27.08
N ASP A 161 -2.88 57.07 -26.62
CA ASP A 161 -2.86 58.35 -27.31
C ASP A 161 -1.97 58.32 -28.58
N VAL A 162 -1.03 57.36 -28.69
CA VAL A 162 -0.14 57.20 -29.85
C VAL A 162 -0.41 55.95 -30.68
N ALA A 163 -1.00 54.90 -30.09
CA ALA A 163 -1.21 53.64 -30.77
C ALA A 163 -2.22 53.76 -31.92
N GLU A 164 -1.98 53.02 -33.00
CA GLU A 164 -2.82 52.88 -34.18
C GLU A 164 -3.47 51.48 -34.25
N ASP A 165 -4.40 51.26 -35.20
CA ASP A 165 -5.01 49.93 -35.36
C ASP A 165 -3.96 48.90 -35.77
N GLY A 166 -3.94 47.75 -35.09
CA GLY A 166 -2.99 46.64 -35.30
C GLY A 166 -1.84 46.63 -34.30
N ASP A 167 -1.58 47.73 -33.61
CA ASP A 167 -0.45 47.87 -32.68
C ASP A 167 -0.55 46.91 -31.47
N THR A 168 0.62 46.60 -30.92
CA THR A 168 0.74 45.83 -29.67
C THR A 168 1.16 46.74 -28.53
N ILE A 169 0.43 46.68 -27.41
CA ILE A 169 0.77 47.34 -26.16
C ILE A 169 1.26 46.27 -25.17
N MET A 170 2.57 46.27 -24.95
CA MET A 170 3.26 45.46 -23.96
C MET A 170 3.14 46.12 -22.59
N ILE A 171 2.55 45.42 -21.62
CA ILE A 171 2.27 45.93 -20.27
C ILE A 171 3.14 45.18 -19.26
N ALA A 172 4.04 45.91 -18.60
CA ALA A 172 4.94 45.34 -17.60
C ALA A 172 4.17 44.92 -16.35
N SER A 173 4.68 43.94 -15.61
CA SER A 173 4.23 43.66 -14.25
C SER A 173 4.24 44.92 -13.37
N GLY A 174 3.21 45.07 -12.55
CA GLY A 174 3.00 46.27 -11.74
C GLY A 174 1.53 46.53 -11.45
N GLU A 175 1.26 47.53 -10.61
CA GLU A 175 -0.09 47.93 -10.24
C GLU A 175 -0.48 49.24 -10.94
N TYR A 176 -1.56 49.19 -11.72
CA TYR A 176 -2.07 50.22 -12.60
C TYR A 176 -3.35 50.81 -12.01
N LYS A 177 -3.23 52.00 -11.41
CA LYS A 177 -4.30 52.70 -10.69
C LYS A 177 -4.59 54.08 -11.29
N GLY A 178 -5.71 54.67 -10.86
CA GLY A 178 -6.13 56.01 -11.29
C GLY A 178 -6.68 56.06 -12.72
N THR A 179 -7.20 57.23 -13.11
CA THR A 179 -7.92 57.45 -14.39
C THR A 179 -7.05 57.38 -15.63
N ASP A 180 -5.73 57.44 -15.49
CA ASP A 180 -4.81 57.33 -16.63
C ASP A 180 -4.49 55.87 -16.98
N ASN A 181 -4.95 54.92 -16.15
CA ASN A 181 -4.81 53.49 -16.37
C ASN A 181 -6.14 52.72 -16.34
N THR A 182 -7.15 53.32 -15.72
CA THR A 182 -8.51 52.78 -15.56
C THR A 182 -9.53 53.81 -16.05
N GLU A 183 -10.78 53.42 -16.24
CA GLU A 183 -11.81 54.25 -16.90
C GLU A 183 -11.49 54.61 -18.37
N LEU A 184 -10.63 53.82 -19.01
CA LEU A 184 -10.15 54.10 -20.37
C LEU A 184 -11.11 53.56 -21.42
N SER A 185 -11.25 54.31 -22.52
CA SER A 185 -12.01 53.87 -23.70
C SER A 185 -11.06 53.51 -24.83
N ILE A 186 -11.16 52.27 -25.31
CA ILE A 186 -10.30 51.71 -26.36
C ILE A 186 -11.10 51.73 -27.67
N TYR A 187 -10.73 52.63 -28.57
CA TYR A 187 -11.39 52.85 -29.86
C TYR A 187 -10.63 52.26 -31.06
N ARG A 188 -9.59 51.47 -30.79
CA ARG A 188 -8.70 50.86 -31.79
C ARG A 188 -8.64 49.35 -31.63
N ASN A 189 -8.30 48.66 -32.71
CA ASN A 189 -8.04 47.22 -32.71
C ASN A 189 -6.61 47.00 -32.23
N LEU A 190 -6.43 46.58 -30.97
CA LEU A 190 -5.13 46.54 -30.31
C LEU A 190 -4.89 45.18 -29.63
N ASN A 191 -3.62 44.82 -29.49
CA ASN A 191 -3.20 43.66 -28.71
C ASN A 191 -2.60 44.14 -27.38
N PHE A 192 -3.17 43.77 -26.25
CA PHE A 192 -2.64 44.06 -24.93
C PHE A 192 -2.00 42.80 -24.35
N VAL A 193 -0.71 42.85 -24.07
CA VAL A 193 0.06 41.66 -23.67
C VAL A 193 0.90 41.95 -22.43
N LYS A 194 0.70 41.15 -21.38
CA LYS A 194 1.55 41.18 -20.18
C LYS A 194 2.98 40.74 -20.51
N TYR A 195 3.98 41.42 -19.95
CA TYR A 195 5.37 40.96 -19.95
C TYR A 195 6.05 41.20 -18.59
N GLY A 196 7.23 40.59 -18.41
CA GLY A 196 8.01 40.63 -17.16
C GLY A 196 7.56 39.60 -16.12
N ASP A 197 8.31 39.49 -15.02
CA ASP A 197 8.00 38.57 -13.92
C ASP A 197 6.91 39.15 -13.01
N GLY A 198 5.91 38.34 -12.64
CA GLY A 198 4.76 38.77 -11.82
C GLY A 198 3.51 39.17 -12.60
N GLU A 199 2.56 39.84 -11.93
CA GLU A 199 1.26 40.23 -12.50
C GLU A 199 1.22 41.69 -12.95
N ALA A 200 0.48 41.97 -14.04
CA ALA A 200 0.07 43.33 -14.42
C ALA A 200 -1.38 43.57 -13.96
N ILE A 201 -1.54 44.31 -12.87
CA ILE A 201 -2.79 44.44 -12.13
C ILE A 201 -3.42 45.80 -12.38
N PHE A 202 -4.53 45.85 -13.11
CA PHE A 202 -5.39 47.01 -13.20
C PHE A 202 -6.38 47.02 -12.03
N ASP A 203 -6.19 47.97 -11.10
CA ASP A 203 -7.01 48.12 -9.90
C ASP A 203 -7.85 49.38 -10.00
N ALA A 204 -9.18 49.21 -10.11
CA ALA A 204 -10.13 50.32 -10.16
C ALA A 204 -10.55 50.83 -8.77
N GLU A 205 -10.01 50.27 -7.69
CA GLU A 205 -10.18 50.72 -6.30
C GLU A 205 -11.66 50.78 -5.85
N SER A 206 -12.50 49.93 -6.47
CA SER A 206 -13.96 49.89 -6.28
C SER A 206 -14.67 51.20 -6.66
N GLN A 207 -14.03 52.05 -7.47
CA GLN A 207 -14.56 53.37 -7.84
C GLN A 207 -15.20 53.42 -9.23
N ARG A 208 -14.73 52.60 -10.18
CA ARG A 208 -15.03 52.79 -11.60
C ARG A 208 -14.91 51.51 -12.43
N ARG A 209 -15.38 51.56 -13.68
CA ARG A 209 -15.06 50.53 -14.67
C ARG A 209 -13.61 50.67 -15.11
N ILE A 210 -12.91 49.55 -15.32
CA ILE A 210 -11.52 49.57 -15.77
C ILE A 210 -11.46 49.96 -17.25
N TRP A 211 -11.99 49.16 -18.18
CA TRP A 211 -11.93 49.45 -19.61
C TRP A 211 -13.29 49.43 -20.32
N THR A 212 -13.43 50.29 -21.32
CA THR A 212 -14.53 50.27 -22.29
C THR A 212 -13.98 50.08 -23.70
N VAL A 213 -14.08 48.86 -24.24
CA VAL A 213 -13.56 48.47 -25.55
C VAL A 213 -14.66 48.62 -26.60
N MET A 214 -14.51 49.60 -27.49
CA MET A 214 -15.51 49.99 -28.48
C MET A 214 -15.31 49.35 -29.86
N ASN A 215 -14.30 48.49 -30.00
CA ASN A 215 -14.02 47.70 -31.19
C ASN A 215 -14.13 46.20 -30.93
N ARG A 216 -14.08 45.41 -32.02
CA ARG A 216 -14.36 43.96 -32.00
C ARG A 216 -13.11 43.09 -32.11
N PHE A 217 -11.96 43.66 -32.46
CA PHE A 217 -10.72 42.93 -32.67
C PHE A 217 -9.67 43.44 -31.67
N VAL A 218 -9.91 43.16 -30.40
CA VAL A 218 -9.01 43.51 -29.30
C VAL A 218 -8.63 42.25 -28.56
N ASN A 219 -7.34 42.01 -28.38
CA ASN A 219 -6.82 40.85 -27.66
C ASN A 219 -6.28 41.30 -26.31
N ILE A 220 -6.68 40.64 -25.23
CA ILE A 220 -6.29 40.96 -23.86
C ILE A 220 -5.64 39.72 -23.27
N ILE A 221 -4.33 39.78 -23.02
CA ILE A 221 -3.52 38.60 -22.73
C ILE A 221 -2.71 38.81 -21.44
N GLY A 222 -2.92 37.94 -20.45
CA GLY A 222 -2.07 37.86 -19.26
C GLY A 222 -2.36 38.91 -18.17
N LEU A 223 -3.47 39.65 -18.24
CA LEU A 223 -3.71 40.80 -17.35
C LEU A 223 -4.62 40.44 -16.17
N THR A 224 -4.40 41.09 -15.03
CA THR A 224 -5.27 41.01 -13.86
C THR A 224 -6.13 42.27 -13.76
N PHE A 225 -7.43 42.09 -13.59
CA PHE A 225 -8.42 43.15 -13.42
C PHE A 225 -9.14 42.98 -12.09
N LYS A 226 -8.98 43.93 -11.16
CA LYS A 226 -9.60 43.83 -9.84
C LYS A 226 -10.33 45.09 -9.40
N ASN A 227 -11.30 44.90 -8.52
CA ASN A 227 -12.08 45.97 -7.89
C ASN A 227 -12.74 46.94 -8.90
N GLY A 228 -13.08 46.46 -10.09
CA GLY A 228 -13.91 47.20 -11.02
C GLY A 228 -15.30 47.44 -10.42
N ASN A 229 -15.82 48.65 -10.48
CA ASN A 229 -17.15 48.99 -10.01
C ASN A 229 -17.87 49.86 -11.03
N SER A 230 -18.78 49.26 -11.78
CA SER A 230 -19.56 49.98 -12.79
C SER A 230 -20.99 50.21 -12.35
N THR A 231 -21.51 51.39 -12.70
CA THR A 231 -22.94 51.71 -12.55
C THR A 231 -23.81 51.13 -13.68
N ASN A 232 -23.23 50.34 -14.57
CA ASN A 232 -23.88 49.67 -15.67
C ASN A 232 -23.22 48.30 -15.88
N ASN A 233 -23.35 47.71 -17.07
CA ASN A 233 -22.78 46.41 -17.37
C ASN A 233 -21.24 46.41 -17.39
N GLY A 234 -20.61 45.27 -17.08
CA GLY A 234 -19.15 45.12 -17.10
C GLY A 234 -18.49 45.90 -15.99
N GLY A 235 -18.28 45.28 -14.83
CA GLY A 235 -17.63 45.92 -13.69
C GLY A 235 -16.16 46.23 -13.96
N ALA A 236 -15.42 45.28 -14.53
CA ALA A 236 -14.06 45.51 -15.03
C ALA A 236 -14.08 46.02 -16.47
N ILE A 237 -14.68 45.24 -17.38
CA ILE A 237 -14.60 45.47 -18.81
C ILE A 237 -15.98 45.48 -19.43
N TYR A 238 -16.27 46.53 -20.18
CA TYR A 238 -17.34 46.54 -21.17
C TYR A 238 -16.69 46.44 -22.54
N MET A 239 -17.06 45.47 -23.37
CA MET A 239 -16.45 45.28 -24.68
C MET A 239 -17.48 45.00 -25.77
N ARG A 240 -17.15 45.41 -27.01
CA ARG A 240 -17.92 44.98 -28.18
C ARG A 240 -17.55 43.56 -28.59
N GLY A 241 -16.28 43.23 -28.68
CA GLY A 241 -15.79 41.88 -29.01
C GLY A 241 -14.28 41.82 -28.89
N GLY A 242 -13.70 40.64 -29.10
CA GLY A 242 -12.26 40.39 -28.93
C GLY A 242 -12.00 39.09 -28.18
N ASP A 243 -10.73 38.80 -27.93
CA ASP A 243 -10.30 37.61 -27.20
C ASP A 243 -9.69 37.99 -25.84
N VAL A 244 -10.03 37.23 -24.81
CA VAL A 244 -9.52 37.38 -23.44
C VAL A 244 -8.83 36.09 -23.05
N ILE A 245 -7.52 36.14 -22.85
CA ILE A 245 -6.66 34.96 -22.74
C ILE A 245 -5.75 35.12 -21.51
N ASN A 246 -5.60 34.06 -20.70
CA ASN A 246 -4.67 34.06 -19.56
C ASN A 246 -4.92 35.22 -18.57
N CYS A 247 -6.16 35.69 -18.43
CA CYS A 247 -6.49 36.86 -17.60
C CYS A 247 -7.17 36.46 -16.28
N THR A 248 -7.01 37.32 -15.28
CA THR A 248 -7.58 37.11 -13.94
C THR A 248 -8.53 38.27 -13.58
N PHE A 249 -9.73 37.96 -13.09
CA PHE A 249 -10.77 38.92 -12.72
C PHE A 249 -11.21 38.70 -11.27
N ILE A 250 -10.95 39.68 -10.41
CA ILE A 250 -11.16 39.56 -8.95
C ILE A 250 -12.08 40.67 -8.45
N ASP A 251 -13.15 40.28 -7.74
CA ASP A 251 -14.02 41.20 -7.00
C ASP A 251 -14.59 42.37 -7.84
N ASN A 252 -14.84 42.12 -9.12
CA ASN A 252 -15.43 43.13 -10.00
C ASN A 252 -16.95 43.12 -9.90
N THR A 253 -17.54 44.32 -9.92
CA THR A 253 -18.92 44.56 -9.54
C THR A 253 -19.68 45.40 -10.57
N ALA A 254 -20.85 44.89 -10.98
CA ALA A 254 -21.85 45.60 -11.79
C ALA A 254 -23.20 45.57 -11.07
N ALA A 255 -23.43 46.51 -10.12
CA ALA A 255 -24.49 46.38 -9.10
C ALA A 255 -25.57 47.47 -9.08
N THR A 256 -25.38 48.63 -9.69
CA THR A 256 -26.26 49.77 -9.39
C THR A 256 -27.62 49.70 -10.09
N LYS A 257 -27.68 49.25 -11.36
CA LYS A 257 -28.95 49.07 -12.09
C LYS A 257 -29.50 47.67 -11.86
N SER A 258 -30.83 47.56 -11.74
CA SER A 258 -31.53 46.27 -11.61
C SER A 258 -31.28 45.33 -12.80
N THR A 259 -30.81 45.84 -13.93
CA THR A 259 -30.50 45.12 -15.16
C THR A 259 -29.00 45.19 -15.49
N SER A 260 -28.13 45.10 -14.49
CA SER A 260 -26.67 45.10 -14.70
C SER A 260 -26.17 43.68 -14.97
N TYR A 261 -25.40 43.52 -16.04
CA TYR A 261 -24.90 42.24 -16.55
C TYR A 261 -23.37 42.18 -16.51
N GLY A 262 -22.79 40.99 -16.31
CA GLY A 262 -21.35 40.77 -16.40
C GLY A 262 -20.57 41.48 -15.29
N GLY A 263 -20.42 40.86 -14.12
CA GLY A 263 -19.75 41.51 -12.99
C GLY A 263 -18.30 41.85 -13.27
N ALA A 264 -17.58 40.97 -13.97
CA ALA A 264 -16.27 41.27 -14.54
C ALA A 264 -16.41 41.82 -15.96
N ILE A 265 -16.91 41.00 -16.89
CA ILE A 265 -16.91 41.31 -18.32
C ILE A 265 -18.32 41.29 -18.85
N TYR A 266 -18.67 42.34 -19.59
CA TYR A 266 -19.84 42.38 -20.45
C TYR A 266 -19.42 42.54 -21.92
N CYS A 267 -19.85 41.61 -22.77
CA CYS A 267 -19.57 41.62 -24.21
C CYS A 267 -20.85 41.75 -25.07
N LEU A 268 -20.82 42.61 -26.10
CA LEU A 268 -21.95 42.78 -27.02
C LEU A 268 -21.98 41.78 -28.19
N TYR A 269 -20.83 41.32 -28.65
CA TYR A 269 -20.68 40.41 -29.79
C TYR A 269 -19.95 39.13 -29.35
N TYR A 270 -19.65 38.27 -30.33
CA TYR A 270 -18.89 37.05 -30.10
C TYR A 270 -17.51 37.36 -29.51
N THR A 271 -17.10 36.59 -28.49
CA THR A 271 -15.81 36.72 -27.80
C THR A 271 -15.33 35.35 -27.36
N ASN A 272 -14.02 35.11 -27.44
CA ASN A 272 -13.41 33.94 -26.83
C ASN A 272 -12.80 34.31 -25.48
N VAL A 273 -13.08 33.51 -24.46
CA VAL A 273 -12.50 33.65 -23.12
C VAL A 273 -11.81 32.34 -22.81
N THR A 274 -10.47 32.35 -22.78
CA THR A 274 -9.65 31.15 -22.69
C THR A 274 -8.67 31.24 -21.53
N ASN A 275 -8.54 30.18 -20.75
CA ASN A 275 -7.57 30.08 -19.66
C ASN A 275 -7.62 31.27 -18.68
N CYS A 276 -8.83 31.68 -18.28
CA CYS A 276 -9.05 32.83 -17.41
C CYS A 276 -9.59 32.41 -16.04
N ASN A 277 -9.25 33.18 -15.00
CA ASN A 277 -9.77 32.97 -13.65
C ASN A 277 -10.73 34.10 -13.25
N PHE A 278 -11.93 33.76 -12.80
CA PHE A 278 -12.95 34.68 -12.31
C PHE A 278 -13.31 34.35 -10.86
N THR A 279 -12.88 35.20 -9.94
CA THR A 279 -13.10 35.02 -8.50
C THR A 279 -13.90 36.17 -7.90
N GLY A 280 -14.97 35.85 -7.18
CA GLY A 280 -15.69 36.84 -6.35
C GLY A 280 -16.42 37.95 -7.11
N ASN A 281 -16.63 37.79 -8.42
CA ASN A 281 -17.27 38.83 -9.23
C ASN A 281 -18.79 38.85 -9.01
N TYR A 282 -19.39 40.04 -9.07
CA TYR A 282 -20.80 40.25 -8.79
C TYR A 282 -21.51 41.04 -9.88
N ALA A 283 -22.64 40.50 -10.35
CA ALA A 283 -23.60 41.23 -11.18
C ALA A 283 -24.97 41.27 -10.50
N ARG A 284 -25.77 42.30 -10.76
CA ARG A 284 -27.12 42.36 -10.18
C ARG A 284 -28.12 41.44 -10.87
N TYR A 285 -28.01 41.24 -12.19
CA TYR A 285 -29.05 40.57 -12.98
C TYR A 285 -28.59 39.23 -13.57
N MET A 286 -27.55 39.22 -14.40
CA MET A 286 -27.09 37.98 -15.05
C MET A 286 -25.59 37.97 -15.36
N GLY A 287 -24.96 36.79 -15.22
CA GLY A 287 -23.53 36.59 -15.45
C GLY A 287 -22.69 37.25 -14.36
N GLY A 288 -22.63 36.63 -13.17
CA GLY A 288 -21.88 37.19 -12.03
C GLY A 288 -20.42 37.50 -12.36
N ALA A 289 -19.79 36.71 -13.22
CA ALA A 289 -18.49 37.01 -13.80
C ALA A 289 -18.60 37.54 -15.24
N PHE A 290 -19.12 36.71 -16.15
CA PHE A 290 -19.06 36.97 -17.58
C PHE A 290 -20.47 36.96 -18.19
N TYR A 291 -20.74 37.94 -19.05
CA TYR A 291 -21.93 37.96 -19.87
C TYR A 291 -21.63 38.33 -21.31
N THR A 292 -22.28 37.67 -22.27
CA THR A 292 -22.27 38.06 -23.70
C THR A 292 -23.67 38.06 -24.32
N MET A 293 -23.93 39.01 -25.23
CA MET A 293 -25.20 39.15 -25.95
C MET A 293 -25.36 38.28 -27.21
N ARG A 294 -24.25 37.86 -27.85
CA ARG A 294 -24.29 37.16 -29.15
C ARG A 294 -23.44 35.87 -29.16
N GLY A 295 -23.36 35.22 -28.01
CA GLY A 295 -22.57 34.01 -27.81
C GLY A 295 -21.06 34.26 -27.70
N GLY A 296 -20.30 33.17 -27.63
CA GLY A 296 -18.85 33.16 -27.44
C GLY A 296 -18.38 31.76 -27.03
N ASN A 297 -17.07 31.51 -27.08
CA ASN A 297 -16.48 30.29 -26.54
C ASN A 297 -15.79 30.60 -25.23
N VAL A 298 -16.06 29.78 -24.21
CA VAL A 298 -15.37 29.84 -22.92
C VAL A 298 -14.68 28.50 -22.72
N SER A 299 -13.35 28.51 -22.57
CA SER A 299 -12.61 27.28 -22.31
C SER A 299 -11.49 27.44 -21.31
N ASP A 300 -11.19 26.34 -20.61
CA ASP A 300 -10.04 26.26 -19.69
C ASP A 300 -10.11 27.30 -18.56
N CYS A 301 -11.31 27.77 -18.23
CA CYS A 301 -11.52 28.85 -17.27
C CYS A 301 -11.94 28.34 -15.89
N ILE A 302 -11.62 29.11 -14.85
CA ILE A 302 -12.03 28.85 -13.47
C ILE A 302 -13.04 29.92 -13.05
N PHE A 303 -14.17 29.50 -12.50
CA PHE A 303 -15.20 30.37 -11.93
C PHE A 303 -15.45 30.01 -10.47
N THR A 304 -15.05 30.90 -9.58
CA THR A 304 -15.10 30.69 -8.13
C THR A 304 -15.88 31.78 -7.42
N GLY A 305 -16.89 31.41 -6.64
CA GLY A 305 -17.54 32.35 -5.73
C GLY A 305 -18.22 33.54 -6.43
N ASN A 306 -18.49 33.46 -7.73
CA ASN A 306 -19.17 34.53 -8.45
C ASN A 306 -20.66 34.51 -8.11
N ASN A 307 -21.26 35.69 -8.00
CA ASN A 307 -22.59 35.86 -7.44
C ASN A 307 -23.49 36.75 -8.29
N VAL A 308 -24.78 36.38 -8.34
CA VAL A 308 -25.84 37.18 -8.96
C VAL A 308 -27.15 37.00 -8.21
N ASN A 309 -28.02 38.03 -8.22
CA ASN A 309 -29.33 37.91 -7.57
C ASN A 309 -30.35 37.12 -8.40
N SER A 310 -30.12 36.88 -9.70
CA SER A 310 -31.14 36.30 -10.59
C SER A 310 -30.65 35.11 -11.44
N TRP A 311 -29.89 35.31 -12.52
CA TRP A 311 -29.57 34.21 -13.47
C TRP A 311 -28.07 34.05 -13.74
N GLY A 312 -27.54 32.83 -13.77
CA GLY A 312 -26.16 32.58 -14.24
C GLY A 312 -25.10 33.14 -13.29
N GLY A 313 -24.87 32.43 -12.17
CA GLY A 313 -24.00 32.91 -11.09
C GLY A 313 -22.56 33.14 -11.51
N ALA A 314 -22.06 32.36 -12.47
CA ALA A 314 -20.80 32.65 -13.16
C ALA A 314 -21.03 33.27 -14.53
N ILE A 315 -21.72 32.56 -15.42
CA ILE A 315 -21.84 32.91 -16.84
C ILE A 315 -23.30 33.16 -17.23
N GLY A 316 -23.52 34.26 -17.95
CA GLY A 316 -24.78 34.56 -18.65
C GLY A 316 -24.60 34.65 -20.16
N LEU A 317 -25.25 33.79 -20.94
CA LEU A 317 -25.15 33.80 -22.40
C LEU A 317 -26.49 34.12 -23.06
N GLU A 318 -26.56 35.25 -23.76
CA GLU A 318 -27.58 35.47 -24.78
C GLU A 318 -26.99 35.13 -26.17
N THR A 319 -27.80 34.53 -27.02
CA THR A 319 -27.38 34.08 -28.35
C THR A 319 -28.33 34.67 -29.39
N ALA A 320 -27.78 35.32 -30.42
CA ALA A 320 -28.55 35.76 -31.59
C ALA A 320 -28.84 34.59 -32.53
N ASP A 321 -29.74 34.78 -33.50
CA ASP A 321 -30.01 33.76 -34.52
C ASP A 321 -28.70 33.41 -35.27
N ASN A 322 -28.33 32.13 -35.25
CA ASN A 322 -27.18 31.51 -35.95
C ASN A 322 -25.80 31.60 -35.28
N THR A 323 -25.70 31.98 -34.01
CA THR A 323 -24.45 31.92 -33.23
C THR A 323 -24.58 30.91 -32.09
N GLU A 324 -23.79 29.84 -32.11
CA GLU A 324 -23.75 28.85 -31.02
C GLU A 324 -22.46 29.04 -30.20
N GLY A 325 -22.59 29.17 -28.88
CA GLY A 325 -21.44 29.27 -27.97
C GLY A 325 -21.11 27.92 -27.32
N THR A 326 -19.85 27.75 -26.90
CA THR A 326 -19.38 26.58 -26.13
C THR A 326 -18.85 26.99 -24.77
N VAL A 327 -18.99 26.11 -23.78
CA VAL A 327 -18.33 26.24 -22.47
C VAL A 327 -17.71 24.89 -22.14
N THR A 328 -16.39 24.74 -22.24
CA THR A 328 -15.73 23.42 -22.14
C THR A 328 -14.45 23.47 -21.34
N ASN A 329 -14.08 22.37 -20.67
CA ASN A 329 -12.85 22.27 -19.87
C ASN A 329 -12.73 23.34 -18.77
N CYS A 330 -13.86 23.85 -18.27
CA CYS A 330 -13.89 24.86 -17.21
C CYS A 330 -14.18 24.21 -15.86
N ALA A 331 -13.87 24.94 -14.78
CA ALA A 331 -14.22 24.56 -13.41
C ALA A 331 -15.18 25.58 -12.78
N PHE A 332 -16.30 25.10 -12.23
CA PHE A 332 -17.31 25.92 -11.57
C PHE A 332 -17.50 25.45 -10.12
N PHE A 333 -17.21 26.30 -9.14
CA PHE A 333 -17.47 25.96 -7.74
C PHE A 333 -17.82 27.19 -6.90
N ASN A 334 -18.71 26.99 -5.91
CA ASN A 334 -19.22 28.02 -5.01
C ASN A 334 -19.87 29.24 -5.68
N ASN A 335 -20.22 29.16 -6.97
CA ASN A 335 -20.98 30.21 -7.65
C ASN A 335 -22.46 30.17 -7.20
N THR A 336 -23.10 31.34 -7.15
CA THR A 336 -24.43 31.48 -6.54
C THR A 336 -25.36 32.34 -7.39
N ALA A 337 -26.57 31.84 -7.63
CA ALA A 337 -27.65 32.51 -8.34
C ALA A 337 -29.00 31.97 -7.89
N LYS A 338 -30.09 32.67 -8.25
CA LYS A 338 -31.45 32.13 -8.08
C LYS A 338 -31.76 31.02 -9.10
N TYR A 339 -31.26 31.16 -10.32
CA TYR A 339 -31.43 30.19 -11.41
C TYR A 339 -30.11 30.01 -12.15
N GLY A 340 -29.63 28.77 -12.29
CA GLY A 340 -28.36 28.47 -12.94
C GLY A 340 -27.18 29.06 -12.17
N LYS A 341 -26.79 28.42 -11.06
CA LYS A 341 -25.68 28.84 -10.20
C LYS A 341 -24.36 28.98 -10.97
N ALA A 342 -24.12 28.13 -11.96
CA ALA A 342 -22.97 28.24 -12.85
C ALA A 342 -23.35 29.00 -14.12
N ILE A 343 -24.25 28.44 -14.94
CA ILE A 343 -24.54 28.96 -16.28
C ILE A 343 -26.04 29.22 -16.44
N SER A 344 -26.38 30.36 -17.04
CA SER A 344 -27.71 30.60 -17.58
C SER A 344 -27.61 31.05 -19.03
N SER A 345 -28.48 30.53 -19.89
CA SER A 345 -28.56 30.96 -21.29
C SER A 345 -29.99 31.05 -21.81
N SER A 346 -30.23 32.01 -22.70
CA SER A 346 -31.53 32.18 -23.36
C SER A 346 -31.85 31.11 -24.41
N ARG A 347 -30.85 30.35 -24.88
CA ARG A 347 -31.00 29.26 -25.87
C ARG A 347 -30.07 28.09 -25.54
N VAL A 348 -30.20 27.01 -26.30
CA VAL A 348 -29.31 25.84 -26.25
C VAL A 348 -27.90 26.26 -26.69
N LEU A 349 -26.90 25.91 -25.88
CA LEU A 349 -25.49 26.06 -26.20
C LEU A 349 -25.01 24.87 -27.03
N LYS A 350 -23.97 25.07 -27.86
CA LYS A 350 -23.41 24.01 -28.71
C LYS A 350 -22.85 22.86 -27.89
N SER A 351 -22.13 23.19 -26.82
CA SER A 351 -21.60 22.23 -25.87
C SER A 351 -21.34 22.90 -24.54
N ILE A 352 -21.58 22.15 -23.46
CA ILE A 352 -21.22 22.47 -22.08
C ILE A 352 -20.46 21.31 -21.44
N ASP A 353 -19.73 20.56 -22.26
CA ASP A 353 -19.12 19.28 -21.89
C ASP A 353 -17.72 19.45 -21.28
N ASN A 354 -17.23 18.37 -20.66
CA ASN A 354 -15.89 18.26 -20.09
C ASN A 354 -15.57 19.30 -19.00
N ASN A 355 -16.59 19.86 -18.35
CA ASN A 355 -16.41 20.79 -17.25
C ASN A 355 -16.40 20.05 -15.91
N TRP A 356 -15.67 20.60 -14.93
CA TRP A 356 -15.80 20.27 -13.52
C TRP A 356 -16.85 21.17 -12.87
N TRP A 357 -17.88 20.58 -12.27
CA TRP A 357 -19.02 21.31 -11.71
C TRP A 357 -18.98 21.45 -10.18
N GLY A 358 -17.81 21.16 -9.57
CA GLY A 358 -17.60 21.22 -8.13
C GLY A 358 -18.14 20.00 -7.36
N SER A 359 -18.68 19.00 -8.06
CA SER A 359 -19.14 17.75 -7.45
C SER A 359 -19.16 16.60 -8.46
N ASN A 360 -18.95 15.39 -7.96
CA ASN A 360 -19.15 14.15 -8.70
C ASN A 360 -20.64 13.86 -9.01
N ASN A 361 -21.55 14.45 -8.24
CA ASN A 361 -23.00 14.29 -8.38
C ASN A 361 -23.69 15.65 -8.58
N PRO A 362 -23.43 16.35 -9.71
CA PRO A 362 -23.96 17.70 -9.93
C PRO A 362 -25.49 17.71 -10.06
N ASP A 363 -26.14 18.68 -9.38
CA ASP A 363 -27.57 18.98 -9.60
C ASP A 363 -27.72 19.97 -10.76
N TRP A 364 -28.10 19.44 -11.93
CA TRP A 364 -28.26 20.23 -13.14
C TRP A 364 -29.32 21.31 -13.03
N ASN A 365 -30.39 21.11 -12.23
CA ASN A 365 -31.45 22.11 -12.10
C ASN A 365 -30.99 23.34 -11.31
N GLU A 366 -30.03 23.15 -10.40
CA GLU A 366 -29.42 24.25 -9.67
C GLU A 366 -28.32 24.92 -10.47
N LEU A 367 -27.43 24.13 -11.09
CA LEU A 367 -26.22 24.62 -11.73
C LEU A 367 -26.48 25.28 -13.08
N ILE A 368 -27.47 24.79 -13.83
CA ILE A 368 -27.67 25.13 -15.24
C ILE A 368 -29.10 25.59 -15.48
N ASN A 369 -29.23 26.77 -16.08
CA ASN A 369 -30.50 27.29 -16.58
C ASN A 369 -30.41 27.52 -18.10
N THR A 370 -30.47 26.44 -18.87
CA THR A 370 -30.61 26.41 -20.33
C THR A 370 -31.39 25.15 -20.74
N ALA A 371 -31.73 25.01 -22.02
CA ALA A 371 -32.53 23.91 -22.55
C ALA A 371 -31.77 22.58 -22.74
N GLY A 372 -30.58 22.42 -22.15
CA GLY A 372 -29.76 21.19 -22.23
C GLY A 372 -28.85 20.98 -21.02
N ILE A 373 -28.52 19.71 -20.75
CA ILE A 373 -27.54 19.27 -19.74
C ILE A 373 -26.29 18.72 -20.45
N PRO A 374 -25.12 18.67 -19.79
CA PRO A 374 -23.92 18.17 -20.44
C PRO A 374 -24.02 16.69 -20.76
N SER A 375 -23.47 16.30 -21.91
CA SER A 375 -23.31 14.92 -22.34
C SER A 375 -22.10 14.25 -21.67
N SER A 376 -21.10 15.05 -21.30
CA SER A 376 -19.97 14.59 -20.48
C SER A 376 -19.42 15.65 -19.53
N TYR A 377 -18.88 15.20 -18.39
CA TYR A 377 -18.34 16.08 -17.34
C TYR A 377 -17.24 15.37 -16.55
N ALA A 378 -16.43 16.15 -15.83
CA ALA A 378 -15.36 15.63 -14.98
C ALA A 378 -15.90 15.05 -13.67
N VAL A 379 -15.33 13.92 -13.25
CA VAL A 379 -15.60 13.22 -11.99
C VAL A 379 -14.25 12.96 -11.31
N LEU A 380 -14.07 13.49 -10.10
CA LEU A 380 -12.91 13.21 -9.28
C LEU A 380 -12.96 11.76 -8.82
N ASN A 381 -11.90 11.00 -9.05
CA ASN A 381 -11.76 9.65 -8.53
C ASN A 381 -10.34 9.40 -7.99
N VAL A 382 -10.21 8.41 -7.11
CA VAL A 382 -8.94 7.96 -6.54
C VAL A 382 -8.72 6.48 -6.85
N THR A 383 -7.47 6.11 -7.09
CA THR A 383 -7.03 4.73 -7.24
C THR A 383 -5.77 4.50 -6.40
N ALA A 384 -5.56 3.27 -5.95
CA ALA A 384 -4.31 2.83 -5.34
C ALA A 384 -3.73 1.68 -6.15
N ASP A 385 -2.40 1.59 -6.22
CA ASP A 385 -1.70 0.44 -6.79
C ASP A 385 -1.96 -0.85 -5.97
N THR A 386 -2.08 -0.71 -4.65
CA THR A 386 -2.54 -1.74 -3.73
C THR A 386 -3.37 -1.13 -2.60
N GLN A 387 -4.36 -1.87 -2.12
CA GLN A 387 -5.14 -1.51 -0.92
C GLN A 387 -4.74 -2.31 0.32
N THR A 388 -3.71 -3.16 0.20
CA THR A 388 -3.13 -3.89 1.33
C THR A 388 -1.62 -3.79 1.27
N ILE A 389 -1.00 -3.34 2.36
CA ILE A 389 0.44 -3.16 2.48
C ILE A 389 0.96 -3.81 3.77
N ALA A 390 2.23 -4.24 3.74
CA ALA A 390 2.92 -4.64 4.95
C ALA A 390 3.24 -3.42 5.83
N PRO A 391 3.40 -3.58 7.16
CA PRO A 391 3.94 -2.55 8.03
C PRO A 391 5.21 -1.89 7.45
N GLY A 392 5.22 -0.55 7.37
CA GLY A 392 6.34 0.23 6.84
C GLY A 392 6.45 0.28 5.31
N SER A 393 5.65 -0.49 4.57
CA SER A 393 5.56 -0.39 3.11
C SER A 393 4.70 0.80 2.68
N LYS A 394 4.76 1.14 1.39
CA LYS A 394 4.00 2.26 0.81
C LYS A 394 2.95 1.79 -0.20
N ALA A 395 1.82 2.49 -0.23
CA ALA A 395 0.83 2.44 -1.31
C ALA A 395 0.83 3.76 -2.08
N ARG A 396 0.85 3.71 -3.42
CA ARG A 396 0.76 4.89 -4.27
C ARG A 396 -0.69 5.22 -4.58
N LEU A 397 -1.11 6.42 -4.20
CA LEU A 397 -2.45 6.95 -4.44
C LEU A 397 -2.43 7.89 -5.64
N ASN A 398 -3.32 7.68 -6.61
CA ASN A 398 -3.48 8.54 -7.80
C ASN A 398 -4.90 9.08 -7.86
N TYR A 399 -5.01 10.41 -7.82
CA TYR A 399 -6.25 11.18 -7.91
C TYR A 399 -6.36 11.80 -9.29
N ALA A 400 -7.50 11.67 -9.96
CA ALA A 400 -7.69 12.25 -11.28
C ALA A 400 -9.14 12.66 -11.57
N PHE A 401 -9.32 13.62 -12.48
CA PHE A 401 -10.60 13.99 -13.05
C PHE A 401 -10.89 13.16 -14.30
N TYR A 402 -11.76 12.15 -14.16
CA TYR A 402 -12.16 11.29 -15.27
C TYR A 402 -13.42 11.83 -15.98
N ARG A 403 -13.53 11.63 -17.28
CA ARG A 403 -14.79 11.80 -18.00
C ARG A 403 -15.80 10.79 -17.45
N ASN A 404 -16.97 11.27 -17.05
CA ASN A 404 -18.04 10.48 -16.45
C ASN A 404 -18.31 9.16 -17.20
N GLY A 405 -18.25 8.05 -16.48
CA GLY A 405 -18.50 6.70 -17.03
C GLY A 405 -17.34 6.11 -17.85
N THR A 406 -16.15 6.72 -17.82
CA THR A 406 -14.97 6.25 -18.57
C THR A 406 -13.69 6.31 -17.71
N THR A 407 -12.58 5.84 -18.26
CA THR A 407 -11.22 5.98 -17.70
C THR A 407 -10.39 7.07 -18.39
N GLU A 408 -11.01 7.89 -19.25
CA GLU A 408 -10.34 9.01 -19.91
C GLU A 408 -10.16 10.16 -18.93
N ILE A 409 -8.93 10.63 -18.76
CA ILE A 409 -8.62 11.78 -17.90
C ILE A 409 -8.91 13.06 -18.68
N LEU A 410 -9.67 13.96 -18.06
CA LEU A 410 -9.96 15.28 -18.59
C LEU A 410 -8.96 16.29 -18.03
N SER A 411 -8.39 17.09 -18.94
CA SER A 411 -7.61 18.25 -18.56
C SER A 411 -8.54 19.33 -18.00
N ILE A 412 -8.56 19.46 -16.68
CA ILE A 412 -9.26 20.52 -15.95
C ILE A 412 -8.22 21.52 -15.44
N PRO A 413 -8.51 22.84 -15.44
CA PRO A 413 -7.64 23.85 -14.89
C PRO A 413 -7.20 23.50 -13.46
N GLU A 414 -5.99 23.91 -13.09
CA GLU A 414 -5.33 23.52 -11.85
C GLU A 414 -6.24 23.70 -10.61
N ARG A 415 -6.32 22.65 -9.79
CA ARG A 415 -7.15 22.62 -8.56
C ARG A 415 -6.31 22.25 -7.35
N ALA A 416 -6.52 22.92 -6.23
CA ALA A 416 -5.90 22.52 -4.96
C ALA A 416 -6.53 21.23 -4.43
N ILE A 417 -5.71 20.35 -3.86
CA ILE A 417 -6.13 19.13 -3.16
C ILE A 417 -5.54 19.13 -1.76
N THR A 418 -6.33 18.73 -0.76
CA THR A 418 -5.88 18.51 0.61
C THR A 418 -6.21 17.09 1.03
N LEU A 419 -5.30 16.44 1.76
CA LEU A 419 -5.40 15.04 2.15
C LEU A 419 -5.28 14.87 3.66
N SER A 420 -5.97 13.87 4.19
CA SER A 420 -5.87 13.43 5.58
C SER A 420 -6.04 11.92 5.66
N ALA A 421 -5.49 11.31 6.71
CA ALA A 421 -5.69 9.89 7.00
C ALA A 421 -6.09 9.69 8.47
N THR A 422 -6.84 8.63 8.77
CA THR A 422 -7.22 8.28 10.17
C THR A 422 -6.02 7.91 11.05
N GLY A 423 -4.86 7.63 10.43
CA GLY A 423 -3.55 7.42 11.04
C GLY A 423 -2.50 7.17 9.96
N GLY A 424 -1.27 6.78 10.32
CA GLY A 424 -0.19 6.56 9.36
C GLY A 424 0.49 7.84 8.89
N ASN A 425 1.20 7.77 7.77
CA ASN A 425 1.95 8.86 7.16
C ASN A 425 1.60 9.02 5.67
N LEU A 426 1.26 10.25 5.28
CA LEU A 426 1.13 10.67 3.89
C LEU A 426 2.36 11.49 3.52
N ASP A 427 2.97 11.20 2.37
CA ASP A 427 4.13 11.96 1.89
C ASP A 427 3.73 13.42 1.59
N ASP A 428 2.55 13.63 1.00
CA ASP A 428 1.95 14.94 0.79
C ASP A 428 0.58 15.04 1.47
N THR A 429 0.40 16.08 2.28
CA THR A 429 -0.91 16.41 2.90
C THR A 429 -1.70 17.45 2.10
N SER A 430 -1.09 18.05 1.07
CA SER A 430 -1.74 18.97 0.14
C SER A 430 -0.92 19.12 -1.13
N GLY A 431 -1.55 19.60 -2.20
CA GLY A 431 -0.89 19.86 -3.47
C GLY A 431 -1.83 20.48 -4.50
N TYR A 432 -1.44 20.37 -5.77
CA TYR A 432 -2.24 20.84 -6.90
C TYR A 432 -2.41 19.72 -7.92
N MET A 433 -3.64 19.57 -8.40
CA MET A 433 -3.98 18.70 -9.51
C MET A 433 -3.63 19.42 -10.82
N VAL A 434 -2.56 18.98 -11.48
CA VAL A 434 -2.07 19.56 -12.73
C VAL A 434 -2.52 18.69 -13.89
N ASN A 435 -3.08 19.29 -14.94
CA ASN A 435 -3.72 18.57 -16.05
C ASN A 435 -4.79 17.56 -15.60
N GLY A 436 -5.41 17.81 -14.45
CA GLY A 436 -6.44 16.96 -13.86
C GLY A 436 -5.94 15.79 -13.03
N GLU A 437 -4.64 15.71 -12.69
CA GLU A 437 -4.06 14.59 -11.92
C GLU A 437 -3.21 15.04 -10.72
N PHE A 438 -3.18 14.22 -9.67
CA PHE A 438 -2.27 14.34 -8.52
C PHE A 438 -1.94 12.94 -7.96
N SER A 439 -0.72 12.75 -7.45
CA SER A 439 -0.33 11.47 -6.83
C SER A 439 0.50 11.69 -5.57
N THR A 440 0.33 10.82 -4.57
CA THR A 440 1.15 10.79 -3.36
C THR A 440 1.30 9.35 -2.85
N GLU A 441 2.03 9.15 -1.76
CA GLU A 441 2.24 7.83 -1.14
C GLU A 441 1.73 7.81 0.31
N PHE A 442 1.18 6.66 0.72
CA PHE A 442 0.73 6.39 2.09
C PHE A 442 1.50 5.22 2.69
N SER A 443 1.83 5.29 3.99
CA SER A 443 2.44 4.21 4.76
C SER A 443 1.98 4.19 6.22
N ALA A 444 2.05 3.03 6.88
CA ALA A 444 1.93 2.94 8.32
C ALA A 444 2.68 1.70 8.87
N ASP A 445 3.19 1.80 10.09
CA ASP A 445 3.91 0.71 10.78
C ASP A 445 2.99 -0.16 11.65
N THR A 446 1.79 0.33 11.95
CA THR A 446 0.84 -0.37 12.81
C THR A 446 -0.18 -1.12 11.96
N ILE A 447 -0.43 -2.38 12.30
CA ILE A 447 -1.47 -3.19 11.65
C ILE A 447 -2.85 -2.56 11.93
N GLY A 448 -3.66 -2.39 10.90
CA GLY A 448 -5.00 -1.83 11.01
C GLY A 448 -5.55 -1.32 9.68
N ASP A 449 -6.80 -0.89 9.71
CA ASP A 449 -7.47 -0.26 8.56
C ASP A 449 -7.37 1.26 8.66
N TYR A 450 -6.98 1.88 7.55
CA TYR A 450 -6.79 3.32 7.42
C TYR A 450 -7.70 3.85 6.32
N GLU A 451 -8.33 5.00 6.58
CA GLU A 451 -9.14 5.70 5.59
C GLU A 451 -8.41 6.98 5.21
N ILE A 452 -8.11 7.12 3.92
CA ILE A 452 -7.44 8.31 3.37
C ILE A 452 -8.50 9.13 2.63
N THR A 453 -8.72 10.34 3.12
CA THR A 453 -9.68 11.30 2.59
C THR A 453 -8.95 12.38 1.83
N ALA A 454 -9.41 12.68 0.61
CA ALA A 454 -8.99 13.84 -0.14
C ALA A 454 -10.16 14.80 -0.39
N MET A 455 -9.86 16.10 -0.42
CA MET A 455 -10.83 17.16 -0.65
C MET A 455 -10.35 18.08 -1.77
N VAL A 456 -11.20 18.26 -2.79
CA VAL A 456 -11.01 19.18 -3.92
C VAL A 456 -12.30 19.95 -4.12
N ASP A 457 -12.29 21.27 -4.03
CA ASP A 457 -13.48 22.13 -4.24
C ASP A 457 -14.70 21.77 -3.38
N ASN A 458 -14.46 21.28 -2.16
CA ASN A 458 -15.46 20.71 -1.24
C ASN A 458 -16.06 19.36 -1.68
N GLN A 459 -15.56 18.74 -2.75
CA GLN A 459 -15.81 17.32 -3.05
C GLN A 459 -14.84 16.47 -2.23
N GLU A 460 -15.41 15.63 -1.36
CA GLU A 460 -14.69 14.63 -0.57
C GLU A 460 -14.62 13.31 -1.33
N ILE A 461 -13.49 12.60 -1.23
CA ILE A 461 -13.34 11.23 -1.71
C ILE A 461 -12.42 10.43 -0.80
N ASP A 462 -12.83 9.21 -0.49
CA ASP A 462 -12.14 8.31 0.43
C ASP A 462 -11.59 7.08 -0.28
N ILE A 463 -10.45 6.58 0.18
CA ILE A 463 -9.90 5.28 -0.19
C ILE A 463 -9.39 4.53 1.06
N PRO A 464 -9.85 3.29 1.29
CA PRO A 464 -9.35 2.47 2.38
C PRO A 464 -8.01 1.81 2.02
N ILE A 465 -7.09 1.74 2.98
CA ILE A 465 -5.84 0.97 2.92
C ILE A 465 -5.71 0.14 4.20
N THR A 466 -5.50 -1.16 4.06
CA THR A 466 -5.25 -2.07 5.19
C THR A 466 -3.75 -2.31 5.33
N VAL A 467 -3.21 -2.06 6.52
CA VAL A 467 -1.86 -2.50 6.90
C VAL A 467 -1.97 -3.84 7.63
N ALA A 468 -1.39 -4.89 7.06
CA ALA A 468 -1.44 -6.23 7.61
C ALA A 468 -0.17 -7.01 7.25
N ILE A 469 0.19 -8.00 8.06
CA ILE A 469 1.29 -8.92 7.70
C ILE A 469 0.83 -9.73 6.49
N PRO A 470 1.57 -9.71 5.38
CA PRO A 470 1.22 -10.52 4.21
C PRO A 470 1.09 -12.00 4.59
N THR A 471 0.02 -12.61 4.07
CA THR A 471 -0.32 -14.01 4.35
C THR A 471 -0.47 -14.76 3.04
N TRP A 472 0.30 -15.83 2.89
CA TRP A 472 0.34 -16.67 1.71
C TRP A 472 -0.29 -18.03 2.00
N TYR A 473 -1.14 -18.52 1.11
CA TYR A 473 -1.83 -19.80 1.27
C TYR A 473 -1.22 -20.85 0.35
N VAL A 474 -1.01 -22.05 0.91
CA VAL A 474 -0.48 -23.22 0.20
C VAL A 474 -1.44 -24.39 0.34
N ASN A 475 -1.79 -25.03 -0.77
CA ASN A 475 -2.66 -26.19 -0.78
C ASN A 475 -2.33 -27.17 -1.93
N ALA A 476 -1.70 -28.29 -1.58
CA ALA A 476 -1.31 -29.33 -2.53
C ALA A 476 -2.48 -30.02 -3.26
N SER A 477 -3.73 -29.83 -2.82
CA SER A 477 -4.91 -30.39 -3.49
C SER A 477 -5.43 -29.56 -4.66
N LYS A 478 -4.91 -28.34 -4.86
CA LYS A 478 -5.27 -27.49 -6.01
C LYS A 478 -4.88 -28.20 -7.31
N THR A 479 -5.64 -27.98 -8.38
CA THR A 479 -5.32 -28.52 -9.72
C THR A 479 -4.34 -27.66 -10.50
N SER A 480 -4.19 -26.39 -10.11
CA SER A 480 -3.22 -25.42 -10.65
C SER A 480 -2.88 -24.41 -9.56
N SER A 481 -1.68 -23.85 -9.60
CA SER A 481 -1.27 -22.79 -8.68
C SER A 481 -2.01 -21.48 -8.96
N GLY A 482 -2.46 -20.80 -7.91
CA GLY A 482 -2.98 -19.43 -8.00
C GLY A 482 -1.91 -18.39 -7.64
N ASP A 483 -2.32 -17.27 -7.04
CA ASP A 483 -1.44 -16.17 -6.60
C ASP A 483 -1.08 -16.22 -5.11
N GLY A 484 -1.60 -17.19 -4.37
CA GLY A 484 -1.33 -17.40 -2.95
C GLY A 484 -2.03 -16.44 -2.00
N LYS A 485 -2.81 -15.46 -2.48
CA LYS A 485 -3.35 -14.37 -1.62
C LYS A 485 -4.60 -14.77 -0.83
N SER A 486 -5.26 -15.87 -1.18
CA SER A 486 -6.39 -16.42 -0.42
C SER A 486 -6.40 -17.95 -0.46
N GLU A 487 -7.27 -18.59 0.34
CA GLU A 487 -7.46 -20.04 0.28
C GLU A 487 -7.95 -20.51 -1.11
N GLU A 488 -8.76 -19.71 -1.80
CA GLU A 488 -9.26 -19.97 -3.15
C GLU A 488 -8.14 -19.90 -4.18
N THR A 489 -7.24 -18.93 -4.06
CA THR A 489 -6.13 -18.70 -4.98
C THR A 489 -4.79 -19.25 -4.47
N ALA A 490 -4.80 -20.13 -3.47
CA ALA A 490 -3.61 -20.70 -2.85
C ALA A 490 -2.59 -21.24 -3.88
N PHE A 491 -1.31 -21.07 -3.57
CA PHE A 491 -0.23 -21.75 -4.27
C PHE A 491 -0.37 -23.27 -4.11
N MET A 492 0.03 -24.02 -5.13
CA MET A 492 0.00 -25.48 -5.05
C MET A 492 1.17 -26.02 -4.20
N THR A 493 2.29 -25.30 -4.16
CA THR A 493 3.54 -25.77 -3.53
C THR A 493 4.10 -24.78 -2.51
N LEU A 494 4.85 -25.30 -1.54
CA LEU A 494 5.49 -24.47 -0.52
C LEU A 494 6.58 -23.57 -1.13
N ASN A 495 7.32 -24.05 -2.14
CA ASN A 495 8.36 -23.25 -2.80
C ASN A 495 7.79 -21.96 -3.42
N GLU A 496 6.61 -22.02 -4.05
CA GLU A 496 5.96 -20.81 -4.61
C GLU A 496 5.62 -19.78 -3.53
N ALA A 497 5.20 -20.24 -2.34
CA ALA A 497 4.95 -19.33 -1.23
C ALA A 497 6.23 -18.75 -0.63
N ILE A 498 7.30 -19.55 -0.53
CA ILE A 498 8.62 -19.05 -0.09
C ILE A 498 9.15 -18.01 -1.07
N ASP A 499 9.05 -18.26 -2.38
CA ASP A 499 9.51 -17.32 -3.41
C ASP A 499 8.71 -16.00 -3.42
N ALA A 500 7.44 -16.04 -3.02
CA ALA A 500 6.56 -14.88 -2.96
C ALA A 500 6.67 -14.10 -1.64
N ALA A 501 7.14 -14.75 -0.57
CA ALA A 501 7.18 -14.18 0.77
C ALA A 501 8.40 -13.30 1.00
N ASP A 502 8.19 -12.21 1.74
CA ASP A 502 9.24 -11.36 2.30
C ASP A 502 9.53 -11.74 3.76
N ASP A 503 10.55 -11.12 4.36
CA ASP A 503 10.90 -11.31 5.77
C ASP A 503 9.71 -10.98 6.69
N GLY A 504 9.38 -11.91 7.60
CA GLY A 504 8.28 -11.76 8.58
C GLY A 504 6.90 -12.21 8.11
N ASP A 505 6.75 -12.62 6.85
CA ASP A 505 5.48 -13.07 6.30
C ASP A 505 4.94 -14.37 6.93
N ILE A 506 3.63 -14.57 6.77
CA ILE A 506 2.94 -15.77 7.22
C ILE A 506 2.63 -16.67 6.03
N ILE A 507 2.94 -17.95 6.14
CA ILE A 507 2.56 -18.98 5.18
C ILE A 507 1.61 -19.97 5.85
N MET A 508 0.35 -19.98 5.39
CA MET A 508 -0.72 -20.86 5.81
C MET A 508 -0.74 -22.11 4.92
N ILE A 509 -0.47 -23.27 5.50
CA ILE A 509 -0.33 -24.55 4.80
C ILE A 509 -1.55 -25.43 5.08
N ALA A 510 -2.30 -25.74 4.02
CA ALA A 510 -3.51 -26.53 4.11
C ALA A 510 -3.19 -27.97 4.51
N SER A 511 -4.20 -28.64 5.04
CA SER A 511 -4.13 -30.08 5.27
C SER A 511 -3.92 -30.85 3.96
N GLY A 512 -3.01 -31.81 3.95
CA GLY A 512 -2.63 -32.53 2.74
C GLY A 512 -1.25 -33.18 2.84
N THR A 513 -0.87 -33.92 1.79
CA THR A 513 0.46 -34.51 1.66
C THR A 513 1.23 -33.79 0.55
N TYR A 514 2.37 -33.22 0.92
CA TYR A 514 3.25 -32.41 0.11
C TYR A 514 4.49 -33.24 -0.26
N THR A 515 4.68 -33.48 -1.55
CA THR A 515 5.78 -34.30 -2.11
C THR A 515 6.41 -33.60 -3.31
N GLY A 516 7.56 -34.12 -3.76
CA GLY A 516 8.32 -33.61 -4.90
C GLY A 516 9.13 -32.36 -4.59
N ASP A 517 10.10 -32.06 -5.45
CA ASP A 517 11.19 -31.09 -5.23
C ASP A 517 10.73 -29.63 -5.03
N LYS A 518 9.44 -29.34 -5.25
CA LYS A 518 8.84 -28.02 -4.95
C LYS A 518 8.22 -27.93 -3.54
N ASN A 519 8.26 -29.01 -2.78
CA ASN A 519 7.70 -29.10 -1.44
C ASN A 519 8.69 -29.69 -0.42
N VAL A 520 9.67 -30.43 -0.88
CA VAL A 520 10.75 -31.02 -0.07
C VAL A 520 12.09 -30.65 -0.68
N GLY A 521 13.17 -30.73 0.10
CA GLY A 521 14.50 -30.28 -0.33
C GLY A 521 14.62 -28.76 -0.43
N LEU A 522 13.74 -28.00 0.23
CA LEU A 522 13.66 -26.56 0.07
C LEU A 522 14.66 -25.82 0.95
N GLU A 523 15.18 -24.71 0.45
CA GLU A 523 15.99 -23.77 1.20
C GLU A 523 15.17 -22.51 1.52
N ILE A 524 15.17 -22.11 2.79
CA ILE A 524 14.57 -20.85 3.25
C ILE A 524 15.70 -19.91 3.61
N ASN A 525 15.68 -18.71 3.00
CA ASN A 525 16.61 -17.61 3.25
C ASN A 525 15.93 -16.38 3.86
N ASN A 526 14.59 -16.34 3.86
CA ASN A 526 13.81 -15.27 4.47
C ASN A 526 13.85 -15.36 6.00
N ASN A 527 13.93 -14.22 6.66
CA ASN A 527 14.03 -14.12 8.11
C ASN A 527 12.63 -13.95 8.73
N GLY A 528 12.36 -14.67 9.82
CA GLY A 528 11.15 -14.45 10.61
C GLY A 528 9.86 -15.01 10.01
N LEU A 529 9.94 -15.84 8.97
CA LEU A 529 8.75 -16.48 8.41
C LEU A 529 8.00 -17.30 9.47
N THR A 530 6.68 -17.30 9.35
CA THR A 530 5.80 -18.13 10.15
C THR A 530 5.05 -19.13 9.28
N LEU A 531 5.35 -20.42 9.44
CA LEU A 531 4.70 -21.53 8.75
C LEU A 531 3.64 -22.17 9.65
N ASN A 532 2.38 -21.99 9.30
CA ASN A 532 1.23 -22.44 10.10
C ASN A 532 0.39 -23.46 9.34
N LYS A 533 0.09 -24.58 9.99
CA LYS A 533 -0.96 -25.48 9.50
C LYS A 533 -2.34 -24.82 9.60
N TYR A 534 -3.21 -25.07 8.63
CA TYR A 534 -4.65 -24.84 8.76
C TYR A 534 -5.50 -26.03 8.28
N GLY A 535 -6.81 -25.98 8.57
CA GLY A 535 -7.75 -27.06 8.31
C GLY A 535 -7.71 -28.22 9.33
N GLY A 536 -8.66 -29.15 9.22
CA GLY A 536 -8.96 -30.19 10.24
C GLY A 536 -7.87 -31.22 10.58
N GLY A 537 -6.77 -31.31 9.84
CA GLY A 537 -5.62 -32.19 10.17
C GLY A 537 -5.01 -32.78 8.91
N GLU A 538 -3.85 -33.40 8.80
CA GLU A 538 -2.49 -32.89 9.07
C GLU A 538 -1.92 -32.24 7.80
N ALA A 539 -0.87 -31.40 7.91
CA ALA A 539 -0.07 -30.97 6.75
C ALA A 539 1.26 -31.72 6.78
N ILE A 540 1.42 -32.65 5.84
CA ILE A 540 2.49 -33.66 5.85
C ILE A 540 3.45 -33.40 4.70
N PHE A 541 4.69 -33.06 5.00
CA PHE A 541 5.79 -33.04 4.05
C PHE A 541 6.49 -34.40 4.06
N ASP A 542 6.37 -35.14 2.96
CA ASP A 542 6.90 -36.50 2.81
C ASP A 542 8.02 -36.51 1.77
N ALA A 543 9.26 -36.69 2.23
CA ALA A 543 10.45 -36.71 1.37
C ALA A 543 10.67 -38.04 0.64
N GLN A 544 9.87 -39.08 0.96
CA GLN A 544 9.88 -40.38 0.29
C GLN A 544 11.26 -41.07 0.23
N GLY A 545 12.16 -40.75 1.16
CA GLY A 545 13.49 -41.32 1.30
C GLY A 545 14.59 -40.67 0.48
N ASN A 546 14.30 -39.61 -0.29
CA ASN A 546 15.26 -39.05 -1.26
C ASN A 546 16.22 -38.03 -0.65
N GLU A 547 15.70 -36.97 -0.01
CA GLU A 547 16.50 -35.83 0.47
C GLU A 547 15.98 -35.29 1.81
N GLY A 548 16.53 -34.16 2.25
CA GLY A 548 15.99 -33.38 3.37
C GLY A 548 14.66 -32.69 3.02
N ILE A 549 13.95 -32.15 4.01
CA ILE A 549 12.68 -31.44 3.73
C ILE A 549 12.89 -29.94 3.70
N LEU A 550 13.39 -29.35 4.80
CA LEU A 550 13.67 -27.91 4.88
C LEU A 550 15.10 -27.67 5.36
N THR A 551 15.78 -26.73 4.70
CA THR A 551 17.06 -26.17 5.14
C THR A 551 16.89 -24.68 5.38
N LEU A 552 17.22 -24.21 6.59
CA LEU A 552 17.25 -22.79 6.94
C LEU A 552 18.69 -22.31 6.85
N PHE A 553 18.96 -21.39 5.92
CA PHE A 553 20.32 -20.91 5.67
C PHE A 553 20.44 -19.45 6.09
N ARG A 554 21.20 -19.19 7.18
CA ARG A 554 21.37 -17.85 7.77
C ARG A 554 20.06 -17.18 8.19
N VAL A 555 19.07 -17.97 8.57
CA VAL A 555 17.77 -17.51 9.07
C VAL A 555 17.84 -17.40 10.59
N PRO A 556 17.87 -16.19 11.17
CA PRO A 556 18.02 -15.98 12.60
C PRO A 556 16.72 -16.27 13.35
N SER A 557 15.57 -16.37 12.69
CA SER A 557 14.32 -16.76 13.33
C SER A 557 13.33 -17.43 12.38
N ILE A 558 12.57 -18.41 12.89
CA ILE A 558 11.45 -19.05 12.19
C ILE A 558 10.38 -19.52 13.20
N ASN A 559 9.12 -19.53 12.77
CA ASN A 559 8.05 -20.18 13.52
C ASN A 559 7.43 -21.29 12.68
N ILE A 560 7.37 -22.51 13.21
CA ILE A 560 6.80 -23.69 12.54
C ILE A 560 5.76 -24.30 13.48
N ASN A 561 4.50 -24.31 13.05
CA ASN A 561 3.38 -24.72 13.90
C ASN A 561 2.48 -25.77 13.25
N GLY A 562 2.45 -26.96 13.84
CA GLY A 562 1.51 -28.04 13.50
C GLY A 562 1.83 -28.79 12.21
N LEU A 563 3.07 -28.72 11.72
CA LEU A 563 3.49 -29.42 10.51
C LEU A 563 4.05 -30.81 10.83
N THR A 564 3.90 -31.74 9.89
CA THR A 564 4.47 -33.09 9.95
C THR A 564 5.56 -33.25 8.90
N PHE A 565 6.75 -33.68 9.30
CA PHE A 565 7.93 -33.90 8.46
C PHE A 565 8.32 -35.38 8.51
N LYS A 566 8.27 -36.10 7.38
CA LYS A 566 8.51 -37.54 7.39
C LYS A 566 9.33 -38.09 6.23
N ASN A 567 9.91 -39.27 6.48
CA ASN A 567 10.63 -40.08 5.50
C ASN A 567 11.79 -39.32 4.82
N SER A 568 12.49 -38.43 5.53
CA SER A 568 13.70 -37.80 5.01
C SER A 568 14.87 -38.79 4.89
N GLY A 569 15.71 -38.61 3.87
CA GLY A 569 16.95 -39.37 3.65
C GLY A 569 18.23 -38.66 4.12
N SER A 570 18.15 -37.36 4.46
CA SER A 570 19.32 -36.55 4.82
C SER A 570 19.19 -35.94 6.22
N HIS A 571 18.14 -35.16 6.50
CA HIS A 571 17.60 -34.71 7.81
C HIS A 571 16.21 -34.11 7.51
N ALA A 572 15.23 -34.12 8.42
CA ALA A 572 13.94 -33.50 8.10
C ALA A 572 14.03 -31.96 8.07
N LEU A 573 14.56 -31.36 9.13
CA LEU A 573 14.82 -29.92 9.25
C LEU A 573 16.30 -29.68 9.56
N PHE A 574 16.97 -28.92 8.71
CA PHE A 574 18.37 -28.53 8.92
C PHE A 574 18.46 -27.02 9.12
N VAL A 575 19.00 -26.58 10.26
CA VAL A 575 19.27 -25.17 10.54
C VAL A 575 20.78 -24.94 10.48
N ASN A 576 21.21 -24.16 9.49
CA ASN A 576 22.61 -23.87 9.25
C ASN A 576 22.95 -22.44 9.71
N GLY A 577 23.37 -22.33 10.97
CA GLY A 577 23.60 -21.08 11.68
C GLY A 577 22.86 -21.02 13.01
N ASP A 578 23.04 -19.90 13.71
CA ASP A 578 22.37 -19.65 14.99
C ASP A 578 20.88 -19.35 14.77
N LEU A 579 20.04 -19.79 15.69
CA LEU A 579 18.60 -19.57 15.66
C LEU A 579 18.14 -18.94 16.96
N CYS A 580 17.41 -17.84 16.83
CA CYS A 580 16.94 -17.03 17.94
C CYS A 580 15.42 -16.83 17.87
N ASN A 581 14.78 -16.59 19.03
CA ASN A 581 13.37 -16.13 19.11
C ASN A 581 12.39 -16.96 18.26
N SER A 582 12.53 -18.28 18.30
CA SER A 582 11.87 -19.20 17.37
C SER A 582 11.03 -20.24 18.09
N THR A 583 9.95 -20.68 17.43
CA THR A 583 9.13 -21.80 17.90
C THR A 583 9.06 -22.88 16.85
N ILE A 584 9.40 -24.11 17.22
CA ILE A 584 9.26 -25.29 16.38
C ILE A 584 8.33 -26.26 17.11
N ASN A 585 7.07 -26.29 16.72
CA ASN A 585 6.05 -27.23 17.19
C ASN A 585 5.62 -28.12 16.03
N ALA A 586 6.27 -29.27 15.87
CA ALA A 586 6.10 -30.13 14.70
C ALA A 586 6.23 -31.62 15.03
N THR A 587 5.76 -32.46 14.12
CA THR A 587 5.86 -33.92 14.22
C THR A 587 6.86 -34.46 13.20
N PHE A 588 7.84 -35.24 13.66
CA PHE A 588 8.92 -35.80 12.84
C PHE A 588 8.87 -37.32 12.85
N ILE A 589 8.63 -37.95 11.69
CA ILE A 589 8.35 -39.38 11.58
C ILE A 589 9.31 -40.08 10.62
N ASN A 590 9.97 -41.14 11.07
CA ASN A 590 10.79 -42.04 10.23
C ASN A 590 11.84 -41.30 9.38
N ASN A 591 12.42 -40.22 9.90
CA ASN A 591 13.48 -39.51 9.19
C ASN A 591 14.81 -40.21 9.43
N THR A 592 15.66 -40.20 8.40
CA THR A 592 16.99 -40.80 8.42
C THR A 592 18.04 -39.79 7.99
N ALA A 593 19.26 -39.96 8.49
CA ALA A 593 20.37 -39.08 8.21
C ALA A 593 21.71 -39.83 8.17
N GLY A 594 22.69 -39.26 7.45
CA GLY A 594 24.04 -39.82 7.34
C GLY A 594 25.04 -39.25 8.36
N ASN A 595 24.73 -38.12 8.99
CA ASN A 595 25.60 -37.48 9.98
C ASN A 595 24.88 -37.34 11.32
N CYS A 596 24.42 -36.17 11.77
CA CYS A 596 23.76 -36.01 13.07
C CYS A 596 22.35 -35.40 12.97
N GLY A 597 21.43 -35.77 13.87
CA GLY A 597 20.10 -35.15 14.00
C GLY A 597 19.10 -35.55 12.92
N ALA A 598 18.63 -36.80 12.88
CA ALA A 598 17.82 -37.27 11.75
C ALA A 598 16.49 -36.54 11.57
N ALA A 599 15.84 -36.11 12.66
CA ALA A 599 14.67 -35.25 12.58
C ALA A 599 15.08 -33.78 12.42
N ILE A 600 15.84 -33.26 13.38
CA ILE A 600 16.31 -31.87 13.36
C ILE A 600 17.79 -31.82 13.64
N ARG A 601 18.50 -31.05 12.82
CA ARG A 601 19.90 -30.69 13.03
C ARG A 601 20.04 -29.19 13.16
N PHE A 602 20.45 -28.72 14.32
CA PHE A 602 20.90 -27.35 14.52
C PHE A 602 22.43 -27.30 14.45
N TRP A 603 22.95 -26.60 13.45
CA TRP A 603 24.39 -26.43 13.21
C TRP A 603 24.82 -25.00 13.54
N GLY A 604 24.46 -24.62 14.75
CA GLY A 604 24.67 -23.32 15.39
C GLY A 604 24.07 -23.38 16.79
N ASP A 605 24.05 -22.23 17.46
CA ASP A 605 23.51 -22.11 18.81
C ASP A 605 22.03 -21.72 18.78
N LEU A 606 21.28 -22.15 19.80
CA LEU A 606 19.89 -21.75 20.03
C LEU A 606 19.83 -20.70 21.14
N ASP A 607 19.12 -19.60 20.92
CA ASP A 607 18.83 -18.61 21.96
C ASP A 607 17.34 -18.24 21.98
N ASN A 608 16.66 -18.43 23.12
CA ASN A 608 15.21 -18.22 23.23
C ASN A 608 14.41 -19.01 22.16
N VAL A 609 14.72 -20.30 22.03
CA VAL A 609 14.05 -21.22 21.10
C VAL A 609 13.25 -22.27 21.85
N ASN A 610 12.00 -22.47 21.44
CA ASN A 610 11.10 -23.48 22.00
C ASN A 610 10.88 -24.60 20.97
N VAL A 611 11.33 -25.81 21.30
CA VAL A 611 11.11 -27.00 20.48
C VAL A 611 10.11 -27.92 21.18
N SER A 612 9.01 -28.23 20.51
CA SER A 612 7.98 -29.14 21.00
C SER A 612 7.39 -30.01 19.89
N GLY A 613 6.58 -30.99 20.29
CA GLY A 613 5.92 -31.91 19.37
C GLY A 613 6.37 -33.36 19.54
N LYS A 614 6.44 -34.11 18.44
CA LYS A 614 6.65 -35.57 18.46
C LYS A 614 7.79 -35.98 17.52
N PHE A 615 8.64 -36.87 17.99
CA PHE A 615 9.78 -37.43 17.27
C PHE A 615 9.67 -38.96 17.31
N ILE A 616 9.23 -39.56 16.20
CA ILE A 616 8.82 -40.96 16.14
C ILE A 616 9.66 -41.70 15.10
N GLY A 617 10.37 -42.75 15.50
CA GLY A 617 11.04 -43.65 14.57
C GLY A 617 12.23 -43.05 13.80
N ASN A 618 12.77 -41.90 14.23
CA ASN A 618 13.88 -41.27 13.54
C ASN A 618 15.18 -42.03 13.80
N THR A 619 15.94 -42.32 12.75
CA THR A 619 17.03 -43.31 12.79
C THR A 619 18.32 -42.77 12.17
N ILE A 620 19.44 -42.97 12.86
CA ILE A 620 20.76 -42.49 12.41
C ILE A 620 21.90 -43.43 12.82
N THR A 621 23.01 -43.41 12.08
CA THR A 621 24.23 -44.18 12.41
C THR A 621 25.32 -43.34 13.09
N TYR A 622 24.95 -42.22 13.72
CA TYR A 622 25.87 -41.35 14.45
C TYR A 622 25.18 -40.78 15.71
N ASP A 623 25.38 -39.49 16.01
CA ASP A 623 24.84 -38.76 17.17
C ASP A 623 23.48 -38.10 16.85
N GLY A 624 22.55 -38.05 17.80
CA GLY A 624 21.26 -37.34 17.61
C GLY A 624 20.26 -38.11 16.75
N GLY A 625 19.66 -39.18 17.28
CA GLY A 625 18.66 -39.97 16.54
C GLY A 625 17.41 -39.18 16.18
N ALA A 626 16.99 -38.24 17.03
CA ALA A 626 15.99 -37.23 16.70
C ALA A 626 16.61 -35.83 16.56
N ILE A 627 17.11 -35.25 17.65
CA ILE A 627 17.62 -33.87 17.65
C ILE A 627 19.13 -33.84 17.92
N TYR A 628 19.84 -33.06 17.10
CA TYR A 628 21.22 -32.64 17.36
C TYR A 628 21.30 -31.12 17.46
N VAL A 629 22.01 -30.61 18.46
CA VAL A 629 22.23 -29.18 18.68
C VAL A 629 23.66 -28.87 19.14
N GLY A 630 24.16 -27.69 18.75
CA GLY A 630 25.42 -27.12 19.24
C GLY A 630 25.33 -26.73 20.71
N SER A 631 25.08 -25.44 20.98
CA SER A 631 24.75 -24.93 22.33
C SER A 631 23.30 -24.48 22.41
N MET A 632 22.76 -24.42 23.62
CA MET A 632 21.43 -23.87 23.88
C MET A 632 21.46 -22.87 25.03
N PHE A 633 20.84 -21.73 24.82
CA PHE A 633 20.71 -20.62 25.75
C PHE A 633 19.23 -20.24 25.87
N ASN A 634 18.72 -20.04 27.09
CA ASN A 634 17.36 -19.53 27.34
C ASN A 634 16.25 -20.31 26.59
N SER A 635 16.47 -21.59 26.31
CA SER A 635 15.69 -22.39 25.35
C SER A 635 15.01 -23.56 26.04
N ASN A 636 13.96 -24.09 25.42
CA ASN A 636 13.19 -25.20 26.00
C ASN A 636 12.98 -26.31 24.99
N ILE A 637 13.09 -27.56 25.46
CA ILE A 637 12.66 -28.75 24.72
C ILE A 637 11.55 -29.42 25.52
N CYS A 638 10.34 -29.45 24.98
CA CYS A 638 9.16 -30.09 25.58
C CYS A 638 8.50 -31.02 24.55
N ALA A 639 8.97 -32.27 24.46
CA ALA A 639 8.65 -33.14 23.33
C ALA A 639 8.49 -34.62 23.68
N THR A 640 7.83 -35.36 22.79
CA THR A 640 7.69 -36.82 22.89
C THR A 640 8.63 -37.51 21.90
N PHE A 641 9.52 -38.36 22.39
CA PHE A 641 10.50 -39.13 21.64
C PHE A 641 10.20 -40.62 21.76
N ILE A 642 9.74 -41.24 20.66
CA ILE A 642 9.31 -42.64 20.61
C ILE A 642 10.10 -43.40 19.54
N ASN A 643 10.64 -44.57 19.86
CA ASN A 643 11.28 -45.48 18.89
C ASN A 643 12.42 -44.84 18.08
N ASN A 644 13.08 -43.79 18.56
CA ASN A 644 14.22 -43.22 17.84
C ASN A 644 15.45 -44.11 18.03
N THR A 645 16.33 -44.13 17.02
CA THR A 645 17.52 -44.98 17.02
C THR A 645 18.78 -44.21 16.64
N ALA A 646 19.86 -44.37 17.41
CA ALA A 646 21.18 -43.81 17.10
C ALA A 646 22.30 -44.77 17.48
N SER A 647 23.31 -44.96 16.62
CA SER A 647 24.40 -45.92 16.93
C SER A 647 25.49 -45.36 17.86
N ARG A 648 25.51 -44.06 18.14
CA ARG A 648 26.46 -43.43 19.07
C ARG A 648 25.74 -42.81 20.26
N THR A 649 25.67 -41.48 20.36
CA THR A 649 25.18 -40.77 21.55
C THR A 649 23.94 -39.91 21.26
N GLY A 650 23.18 -39.60 22.31
CA GLY A 650 21.98 -38.76 22.27
C GLY A 650 20.92 -39.27 21.31
N VAL A 651 20.39 -40.48 21.56
CA VAL A 651 19.37 -41.10 20.69
C VAL A 651 18.15 -40.19 20.49
N ALA A 652 17.63 -39.60 21.56
CA ALA A 652 16.56 -38.63 21.48
C ALA A 652 17.10 -37.21 21.32
N LEU A 653 18.11 -36.85 22.12
CA LEU A 653 18.66 -35.50 22.17
C LEU A 653 20.18 -35.55 22.37
N CYS A 654 20.91 -34.92 21.45
CA CYS A 654 22.34 -34.69 21.57
C CYS A 654 22.63 -33.19 21.60
N VAL A 655 23.09 -32.68 22.75
CA VAL A 655 23.65 -31.35 22.94
C VAL A 655 25.17 -31.46 22.95
N ASN A 656 25.83 -30.98 21.90
CA ASN A 656 27.26 -31.19 21.73
C ASN A 656 28.13 -30.25 22.60
N SER A 657 27.63 -29.03 22.85
CA SER A 657 28.33 -27.97 23.54
C SER A 657 27.58 -27.57 24.83
N ASN A 658 27.30 -26.28 25.04
CA ASN A 658 26.88 -25.77 26.35
C ASN A 658 25.36 -25.72 26.53
N LEU A 659 24.92 -25.78 27.78
CA LEU A 659 23.56 -25.43 28.22
C LEU A 659 23.59 -24.29 29.23
N ASP A 660 22.84 -23.23 28.98
CA ASP A 660 22.59 -22.19 29.98
C ASP A 660 21.12 -21.77 30.01
N ASN A 661 20.49 -21.85 31.18
CA ASN A 661 19.08 -21.51 31.36
C ASN A 661 18.15 -22.32 30.44
N VAL A 662 18.34 -23.65 30.40
CA VAL A 662 17.59 -24.56 29.53
C VAL A 662 16.72 -25.53 30.32
N ASN A 663 15.47 -25.70 29.90
CA ASN A 663 14.56 -26.71 30.45
C ASN A 663 14.30 -27.82 29.41
N ILE A 664 14.55 -29.06 29.81
CA ILE A 664 14.25 -30.25 29.01
C ILE A 664 13.18 -31.04 29.75
N SER A 665 12.04 -31.25 29.10
CA SER A 665 10.95 -32.08 29.60
C SER A 665 10.34 -32.93 28.48
N GLY A 666 9.72 -34.06 28.86
CA GLY A 666 8.94 -34.84 27.92
C GLY A 666 8.98 -36.35 28.11
N ASN A 667 8.55 -37.06 27.08
CA ASN A 667 8.39 -38.51 27.11
C ASN A 667 9.45 -39.17 26.23
N PHE A 668 10.30 -40.02 26.81
CA PHE A 668 11.36 -40.77 26.15
C PHE A 668 11.03 -42.26 26.28
N ILE A 669 10.43 -42.83 25.24
CA ILE A 669 9.87 -44.18 25.27
C ILE A 669 10.47 -45.02 24.13
N ASN A 670 10.92 -46.24 24.44
CA ASN A 670 11.38 -47.21 23.45
C ASN A 670 12.53 -46.71 22.55
N ASN A 671 13.35 -45.75 23.00
CA ASN A 671 14.49 -45.27 22.21
C ASN A 671 15.67 -46.21 22.38
N VAL A 672 16.35 -46.53 21.28
CA VAL A 672 17.40 -47.55 21.22
C VAL A 672 18.70 -46.96 20.71
N GLY A 673 19.82 -47.19 21.39
CA GLY A 673 21.09 -46.76 20.86
C GLY A 673 22.33 -47.23 21.58
N GLY A 674 23.48 -46.81 21.03
CA GLY A 674 24.78 -47.27 21.48
C GLY A 674 25.11 -46.86 22.91
N ASN A 675 25.01 -45.55 23.21
CA ASN A 675 25.52 -44.99 24.46
C ASN A 675 24.41 -44.36 25.33
N GLU A 676 23.80 -43.25 24.92
CA GLU A 676 22.86 -42.50 25.76
C GLU A 676 21.60 -42.04 25.05
N ILE A 677 20.49 -41.93 25.78
CA ILE A 677 19.23 -41.36 25.26
C ILE A 677 19.32 -39.84 25.17
N ILE A 678 19.84 -39.21 26.23
CA ILE A 678 20.17 -37.78 26.27
C ILE A 678 21.67 -37.62 26.54
N TYR A 679 22.34 -36.83 25.69
CA TYR A 679 23.75 -36.48 25.87
C TYR A 679 23.95 -34.98 25.89
N ILE A 680 24.74 -34.51 26.86
CA ILE A 680 25.14 -33.11 27.03
C ILE A 680 26.66 -33.05 27.22
N GLY A 681 27.37 -32.57 26.20
CA GLY A 681 28.83 -32.66 26.12
C GLY A 681 29.61 -31.53 26.79
N GLY A 682 29.07 -30.31 26.88
CA GLY A 682 29.77 -29.12 27.34
C GLY A 682 29.37 -28.66 28.76
N SER A 683 29.64 -27.38 29.04
CA SER A 683 29.38 -26.78 30.35
C SER A 683 27.88 -26.53 30.55
N ILE A 684 27.44 -26.63 31.80
CA ILE A 684 26.02 -26.53 32.17
C ILE A 684 25.84 -25.50 33.27
N SER A 685 24.90 -24.57 33.07
CA SER A 685 24.46 -23.60 34.08
C SER A 685 22.95 -23.45 34.06
N ASN A 686 22.34 -23.29 35.24
CA ASN A 686 20.91 -22.97 35.42
C ASN A 686 19.95 -23.85 34.58
N SER A 687 20.31 -25.10 34.32
CA SER A 687 19.57 -25.97 33.40
C SER A 687 19.02 -27.19 34.13
N VAL A 688 17.86 -27.66 33.67
CA VAL A 688 17.09 -28.70 34.35
C VAL A 688 16.52 -29.71 33.35
N ILE A 689 16.58 -30.99 33.71
CA ILE A 689 15.77 -32.06 33.11
C ILE A 689 14.68 -32.41 34.13
N GLN A 690 13.43 -32.16 33.80
CA GLN A 690 12.36 -32.36 34.77
C GLN A 690 11.05 -32.85 34.20
N ASP A 691 10.20 -33.36 35.11
CA ASP A 691 8.83 -33.78 34.83
C ASP A 691 8.75 -34.71 33.59
N SER A 692 9.78 -35.56 33.41
CA SER A 692 9.95 -36.41 32.22
C SER A 692 9.74 -37.89 32.50
N ILE A 693 9.37 -38.63 31.46
CA ILE A 693 9.14 -40.08 31.48
C ILE A 693 10.24 -40.78 30.67
N PHE A 694 10.95 -41.73 31.28
CA PHE A 694 11.98 -42.55 30.63
C PHE A 694 11.64 -44.02 30.79
N ILE A 695 11.00 -44.63 29.79
CA ILE A 695 10.53 -46.02 29.87
C ILE A 695 11.02 -46.85 28.69
N ASN A 696 11.48 -48.07 29.00
CA ASN A 696 11.91 -49.07 28.03
C ASN A 696 12.93 -48.54 26.99
N ASN A 697 13.83 -47.66 27.41
CA ASN A 697 14.91 -47.22 26.57
C ASN A 697 16.09 -48.19 26.68
N ASP A 698 16.67 -48.56 25.54
CA ASP A 698 17.78 -49.51 25.44
C ASP A 698 19.06 -48.77 25.01
N ALA A 699 19.86 -48.37 25.99
CA ALA A 699 21.15 -47.72 25.81
C ALA A 699 22.05 -48.00 27.02
N ASN A 700 23.36 -47.76 26.92
CA ASN A 700 24.29 -47.95 28.04
C ASN A 700 23.91 -47.10 29.27
N LYS A 701 23.40 -45.88 29.05
CA LYS A 701 22.88 -44.97 30.08
C LYS A 701 21.66 -44.22 29.56
N ILE A 702 20.80 -43.74 30.45
CA ILE A 702 19.68 -42.88 30.05
C ILE A 702 20.17 -41.45 29.78
N ILE A 703 20.98 -40.88 30.65
CA ILE A 703 21.49 -39.51 30.54
C ILE A 703 23.02 -39.51 30.69
N THR A 704 23.71 -38.62 29.98
CA THR A 704 25.09 -38.26 30.32
C THR A 704 25.27 -36.77 30.17
N ALA A 705 25.80 -36.15 31.20
CA ALA A 705 26.02 -34.72 31.30
C ALA A 705 27.23 -34.41 32.18
N GLN A 706 27.84 -33.24 32.01
CA GLN A 706 28.80 -32.71 33.00
C GLN A 706 28.08 -32.33 34.31
N SER A 707 28.84 -32.06 35.38
CA SER A 707 28.28 -31.59 36.64
C SER A 707 27.54 -30.27 36.47
N GLY A 708 26.34 -30.14 37.05
CA GLY A 708 25.59 -28.88 37.11
C GLY A 708 24.18 -28.93 36.51
N ILE A 709 23.79 -30.02 35.84
CA ILE A 709 22.39 -30.24 35.44
C ILE A 709 21.55 -30.64 36.66
N GLN A 710 20.40 -30.00 36.85
CA GLN A 710 19.40 -30.45 37.82
C GLN A 710 18.50 -31.52 37.19
N THR A 711 18.13 -32.53 37.96
CA THR A 711 17.21 -33.59 37.52
C THR A 711 16.07 -33.75 38.52
N ILE A 712 14.89 -33.27 38.17
CA ILE A 712 13.79 -33.13 39.12
C ILE A 712 12.54 -33.85 38.60
N ASN A 713 11.97 -34.74 39.41
CA ASN A 713 10.69 -35.40 39.17
C ASN A 713 10.64 -36.14 37.83
N ASN A 714 11.68 -36.88 37.51
CA ASN A 714 11.71 -37.75 36.34
C ASN A 714 11.34 -39.18 36.74
N TRP A 715 10.55 -39.88 35.93
CA TRP A 715 10.18 -41.28 36.16
C TRP A 715 10.99 -42.22 35.27
N PHE A 716 11.71 -43.16 35.87
CA PHE A 716 12.56 -44.14 35.16
C PHE A 716 11.98 -45.56 35.17
N GLY A 717 10.66 -45.67 35.35
CA GLY A 717 9.94 -46.95 35.42
C GLY A 717 9.99 -47.66 36.76
N ASN A 718 10.60 -47.04 37.76
CA ASN A 718 10.60 -47.50 39.14
C ASN A 718 9.20 -47.33 39.78
N ASN A 719 8.93 -48.14 40.79
CA ASN A 719 7.63 -48.34 41.41
C ASN A 719 7.80 -48.57 42.93
N ALA A 720 6.71 -48.78 43.66
CA ALA A 720 6.74 -48.90 45.13
C ALA A 720 7.59 -50.08 45.65
N THR A 721 7.98 -51.03 44.81
CA THR A 721 8.84 -52.16 45.21
C THR A 721 10.34 -51.89 45.01
N ASN A 722 10.71 -50.88 44.23
CA ASN A 722 12.11 -50.54 43.92
C ASN A 722 12.38 -49.02 43.92
N TYR A 723 11.50 -48.21 44.50
CA TYR A 723 11.62 -46.74 44.51
C TYR A 723 12.89 -46.21 45.15
N ASN A 724 13.48 -46.97 46.09
CA ASN A 724 14.70 -46.63 46.81
C ASN A 724 15.97 -47.17 46.14
N ILE A 725 15.84 -47.80 44.97
CA ILE A 725 16.98 -48.22 44.15
C ILE A 725 17.27 -47.09 43.18
N ASP A 726 18.52 -46.63 43.19
CA ASP A 726 19.01 -45.57 42.32
C ASP A 726 18.81 -45.95 40.84
N PRO A 727 18.04 -45.18 40.06
CA PRO A 727 17.89 -45.41 38.62
C PRO A 727 19.24 -45.35 37.89
N ASN A 728 19.46 -46.28 36.94
CA ASN A 728 20.70 -46.30 36.15
C ASN A 728 20.72 -45.19 35.09
N VAL A 729 20.99 -43.95 35.51
CA VAL A 729 20.82 -42.74 34.69
C VAL A 729 22.13 -42.10 34.29
N GLY A 730 23.28 -42.50 34.85
CA GLY A 730 24.61 -42.07 34.39
C GLY A 730 25.09 -40.73 34.93
N ILE A 731 24.26 -40.05 35.73
CA ILE A 731 24.50 -38.82 36.48
C ILE A 731 23.83 -38.93 37.86
N ASP A 732 24.22 -38.10 38.82
CA ASP A 732 23.56 -38.01 40.12
C ASP A 732 22.16 -37.38 39.97
N LEU A 733 21.17 -37.92 40.68
CA LEU A 733 19.79 -37.44 40.61
C LEU A 733 19.41 -36.62 41.84
N ASP A 734 18.80 -35.43 41.67
CA ASP A 734 18.25 -34.66 42.81
C ASP A 734 17.04 -35.35 43.44
N ASN A 735 16.13 -35.86 42.60
CA ASN A 735 15.01 -36.72 42.99
C ASN A 735 14.40 -37.42 41.77
N TRP A 736 13.61 -38.45 42.01
CA TRP A 736 12.91 -39.18 40.95
C TRP A 736 11.52 -39.62 41.38
N LEU A 737 10.67 -39.89 40.40
CA LEU A 737 9.30 -40.34 40.63
C LEU A 737 9.22 -41.85 40.66
N PHE A 738 8.26 -42.41 41.40
CA PHE A 738 7.89 -43.82 41.37
C PHE A 738 6.37 -43.98 41.32
N LEU A 739 5.91 -45.04 40.67
CA LEU A 739 4.50 -45.41 40.65
C LEU A 739 4.13 -46.20 41.91
N ASN A 740 3.11 -45.77 42.64
CA ASN A 740 2.55 -46.50 43.77
C ASN A 740 1.06 -46.74 43.56
N ALA A 741 0.55 -47.83 44.12
CA ALA A 741 -0.87 -48.14 44.13
C ALA A 741 -1.36 -48.12 45.56
N THR A 742 -2.57 -47.59 45.78
CA THR A 742 -3.25 -47.62 47.09
C THR A 742 -4.59 -48.31 46.96
N ALA A 743 -5.09 -48.90 48.05
CA ALA A 743 -6.39 -49.57 48.10
C ALA A 743 -7.10 -49.25 49.41
N ASP A 744 -8.38 -48.89 49.33
CA ASP A 744 -9.24 -48.63 50.48
C ASP A 744 -10.61 -49.32 50.32
N PRO A 745 -10.94 -50.33 51.16
CA PRO A 745 -10.05 -51.01 52.11
C PRO A 745 -9.15 -52.05 51.40
N SER A 746 -7.97 -52.34 51.96
CA SER A 746 -7.04 -53.36 51.44
C SER A 746 -7.43 -54.81 51.82
N GLU A 747 -8.38 -54.96 52.76
CA GLU A 747 -9.00 -56.22 53.15
C GLU A 747 -10.50 -56.16 52.88
N ILE A 748 -11.03 -57.11 52.10
CA ILE A 748 -12.41 -57.11 51.64
C ILE A 748 -13.05 -58.51 51.75
N GLY A 749 -14.34 -58.55 52.05
CA GLY A 749 -15.12 -59.79 52.01
C GLY A 749 -15.60 -60.14 50.60
N LEU A 750 -16.12 -61.36 50.41
CA LEU A 750 -16.62 -61.79 49.10
C LEU A 750 -17.78 -60.90 48.62
N GLY A 751 -17.74 -60.48 47.36
CA GLY A 751 -18.73 -59.56 46.77
C GLY A 751 -18.66 -58.12 47.28
N LYS A 752 -17.66 -57.76 48.08
CA LYS A 752 -17.35 -56.36 48.46
C LYS A 752 -16.34 -55.76 47.49
N SER A 753 -16.28 -54.43 47.48
CA SER A 753 -15.42 -53.66 46.60
C SER A 753 -14.36 -52.89 47.37
N SER A 754 -13.23 -52.66 46.72
CA SER A 754 -12.12 -51.80 47.16
C SER A 754 -11.90 -50.74 46.10
N THR A 755 -11.67 -49.50 46.53
CA THR A 755 -11.25 -48.41 45.65
C THR A 755 -9.74 -48.44 45.53
N ILE A 756 -9.23 -48.47 44.31
CA ILE A 756 -7.80 -48.51 43.99
C ILE A 756 -7.42 -47.25 43.24
N THR A 757 -6.29 -46.65 43.59
CA THR A 757 -5.68 -45.56 42.82
C THR A 757 -4.23 -45.88 42.48
N PHE A 758 -3.76 -45.34 41.37
CA PHE A 758 -2.35 -45.37 40.96
C PHE A 758 -1.82 -43.95 40.89
N ASP A 759 -0.83 -43.64 41.71
CA ASP A 759 -0.33 -42.28 41.89
C ASP A 759 1.19 -42.24 41.77
N MET A 760 1.70 -41.13 41.26
CA MET A 760 3.14 -40.87 41.24
C MET A 760 3.59 -40.24 42.55
N TYR A 761 4.72 -40.69 43.06
CA TYR A 761 5.34 -40.13 44.25
C TYR A 761 6.78 -39.75 43.94
N THR A 762 7.24 -38.61 44.44
CA THR A 762 8.65 -38.21 44.41
C THR A 762 9.39 -38.88 45.55
N TYR A 763 10.57 -39.45 45.29
CA TYR A 763 11.53 -39.89 46.29
C TYR A 763 12.74 -38.96 46.32
N SER A 764 13.10 -38.45 47.51
CA SER A 764 14.25 -37.57 47.72
C SER A 764 14.76 -37.74 49.15
N ASP A 765 16.05 -38.01 49.33
CA ASP A 765 16.74 -38.13 50.63
C ASP A 765 16.02 -39.00 51.68
N GLY A 766 15.42 -40.12 51.25
CA GLY A 766 14.71 -41.05 52.13
C GLY A 766 13.26 -40.65 52.45
N PHE A 767 12.78 -39.53 51.93
CA PHE A 767 11.39 -39.08 52.05
C PHE A 767 10.61 -39.35 50.76
N THR A 768 9.30 -39.52 50.91
CA THR A 768 8.36 -39.69 49.79
C THR A 768 7.25 -38.67 49.87
N TYR A 769 6.89 -38.08 48.73
CA TYR A 769 5.86 -37.06 48.62
C TYR A 769 4.95 -37.38 47.43
N LEU A 770 3.64 -37.16 47.57
CA LEU A 770 2.71 -37.30 46.45
C LEU A 770 3.06 -36.26 45.38
N TYR A 771 3.27 -36.71 44.14
CA TYR A 771 3.49 -35.84 43.00
C TYR A 771 2.14 -35.50 42.36
N ASN A 772 1.78 -34.22 42.39
CA ASN A 772 0.44 -33.74 42.07
C ASN A 772 0.34 -33.00 40.73
N LYS A 773 1.42 -32.95 39.93
CA LYS A 773 1.35 -32.43 38.57
C LYS A 773 0.84 -33.51 37.63
N SER A 774 0.14 -33.09 36.58
CA SER A 774 -0.40 -34.00 35.58
C SER A 774 0.72 -34.61 34.73
N MET A 775 0.74 -35.93 34.62
CA MET A 775 1.51 -36.68 33.62
C MET A 775 0.53 -37.44 32.73
N ASN A 776 0.77 -37.42 31.43
CA ASN A 776 -0.08 -38.11 30.46
C ASN A 776 0.28 -39.61 30.40
N ILE A 777 -0.15 -40.36 31.41
CA ILE A 777 0.05 -41.80 31.54
C ILE A 777 -1.32 -42.47 31.63
N GLN A 778 -1.54 -43.47 30.77
CA GLN A 778 -2.70 -44.36 30.82
C GLN A 778 -2.20 -45.77 31.13
N LEU A 779 -2.68 -46.35 32.24
CA LEU A 779 -2.30 -47.67 32.71
C LEU A 779 -3.26 -48.72 32.17
N ASP A 780 -2.72 -49.79 31.59
CA ASP A 780 -3.46 -51.02 31.32
C ASP A 780 -3.61 -51.80 32.64
N LEU A 781 -4.85 -52.15 32.98
CA LEU A 781 -5.19 -52.78 34.25
C LEU A 781 -5.43 -54.29 34.09
N THR A 782 -4.90 -55.06 35.03
CA THR A 782 -5.17 -56.50 35.17
C THR A 782 -5.39 -56.87 36.62
N GLN A 783 -6.13 -57.95 36.86
CA GLN A 783 -6.51 -58.39 38.20
C GLN A 783 -6.57 -59.91 38.35
N THR A 784 -6.56 -60.38 39.60
CA THR A 784 -6.82 -61.77 39.97
C THR A 784 -7.97 -61.87 40.97
N LEU A 785 -8.74 -62.97 40.94
CA LEU A 785 -9.80 -63.31 41.92
C LEU A 785 -10.93 -62.26 42.08
N GLY A 786 -11.15 -61.44 41.05
CA GLY A 786 -12.18 -60.40 41.04
C GLY A 786 -12.40 -59.74 39.69
N GLU A 787 -13.22 -58.69 39.68
CA GLU A 787 -13.56 -57.88 38.51
C GLU A 787 -13.19 -56.41 38.74
N LEU A 788 -12.68 -55.75 37.69
CA LEU A 788 -12.49 -54.30 37.64
C LEU A 788 -13.66 -53.65 36.89
N ASP A 789 -14.03 -52.44 37.29
CA ASP A 789 -15.04 -51.63 36.60
C ASP A 789 -14.55 -51.07 35.25
N LYS A 790 -13.24 -51.01 35.04
CA LYS A 790 -12.60 -50.51 33.82
C LYS A 790 -11.29 -51.25 33.51
N PRO A 791 -10.91 -51.36 32.22
CA PRO A 791 -9.67 -52.02 31.80
C PRO A 791 -8.44 -51.10 31.75
N VAL A 792 -8.65 -49.78 31.80
CA VAL A 792 -7.58 -48.76 31.77
C VAL A 792 -7.90 -47.66 32.78
N ALA A 793 -6.87 -47.00 33.31
CA ALA A 793 -7.03 -45.84 34.19
C ALA A 793 -5.93 -44.80 34.01
N SER A 794 -6.28 -43.54 34.21
CA SER A 794 -5.30 -42.45 34.33
C SER A 794 -4.70 -42.43 35.74
N LEU A 795 -3.58 -41.73 35.92
CA LEU A 795 -3.03 -41.49 37.25
C LEU A 795 -4.04 -40.76 38.15
N GLY A 796 -4.16 -41.21 39.41
CA GLY A 796 -5.11 -40.70 40.42
C GLY A 796 -6.57 -41.05 40.16
N GLU A 797 -6.90 -41.76 39.08
CA GLU A 797 -8.26 -42.20 38.80
C GLU A 797 -8.67 -43.34 39.74
N GLU A 798 -9.84 -43.21 40.36
CA GLU A 798 -10.41 -44.26 41.18
C GLU A 798 -10.87 -45.44 40.32
N ILE A 799 -10.42 -46.63 40.69
CA ILE A 799 -10.74 -47.92 40.08
C ILE A 799 -11.50 -48.74 41.11
N THR A 800 -12.63 -49.33 40.71
CA THR A 800 -13.40 -50.20 41.60
C THR A 800 -13.04 -51.66 41.33
N TYR A 801 -12.36 -52.29 42.27
CA TYR A 801 -12.17 -53.74 42.28
C TYR A 801 -13.25 -54.42 43.11
N THR A 802 -13.89 -55.47 42.61
CA THR A 802 -14.88 -56.28 43.36
C THR A 802 -14.41 -57.72 43.49
N ALA A 803 -14.28 -58.21 44.73
CA ALA A 803 -13.86 -59.58 45.01
C ALA A 803 -14.91 -60.60 44.56
N LYS A 804 -14.46 -61.62 43.81
CA LYS A 804 -15.33 -62.72 43.33
C LYS A 804 -14.97 -64.08 43.91
N ASP A 805 -13.74 -64.25 44.40
CA ASP A 805 -13.25 -65.48 45.03
C ASP A 805 -12.42 -65.16 46.29
N ASN A 806 -12.33 -66.12 47.21
CA ASN A 806 -11.51 -66.03 48.42
C ASN A 806 -10.01 -66.23 48.10
N GLY A 807 -9.15 -65.52 48.83
CA GLY A 807 -7.69 -65.63 48.72
C GLY A 807 -6.97 -64.29 48.50
N ASN A 808 -5.66 -64.37 48.25
CA ASN A 808 -4.84 -63.19 47.97
C ASN A 808 -5.07 -62.75 46.53
N ALA A 809 -5.84 -61.67 46.36
CA ALA A 809 -6.07 -61.02 45.08
C ALA A 809 -5.01 -59.97 44.79
N SER A 810 -4.97 -59.50 43.54
CA SER A 810 -4.05 -58.45 43.13
C SER A 810 -4.63 -57.63 41.99
N VAL A 811 -4.28 -56.34 41.95
CA VAL A 811 -4.53 -55.46 40.81
C VAL A 811 -3.21 -54.85 40.36
N THR A 812 -2.95 -54.88 39.06
CA THR A 812 -1.71 -54.40 38.44
C THR A 812 -2.04 -53.35 37.40
N GLY A 813 -1.42 -52.18 37.50
CA GLY A 813 -1.40 -51.16 36.46
C GLY A 813 -0.07 -51.19 35.72
N THR A 814 -0.12 -51.20 34.39
CA THR A 814 1.06 -51.31 33.51
C THR A 814 1.09 -50.15 32.52
N PHE A 815 2.25 -49.53 32.36
CA PHE A 815 2.55 -48.56 31.30
C PHE A 815 3.84 -48.97 30.62
N GLU A 816 3.76 -49.32 29.34
CA GLU A 816 4.89 -49.91 28.58
C GLU A 816 5.49 -51.12 29.35
N THR A 817 6.75 -51.05 29.78
CA THR A 817 7.41 -52.11 30.56
C THR A 817 7.34 -51.90 32.07
N ALA A 818 6.84 -50.75 32.54
CA ALA A 818 6.73 -50.45 33.96
C ALA A 818 5.37 -50.92 34.49
N SER A 819 5.37 -51.62 35.62
CA SER A 819 4.14 -52.06 36.27
C SER A 819 4.21 -51.91 37.78
N GLN A 820 3.06 -51.69 38.41
CA GLN A 820 2.91 -51.69 39.86
C GLN A 820 1.73 -52.58 40.23
N THR A 821 1.94 -53.48 41.19
CA THR A 821 0.90 -54.40 41.67
C THR A 821 0.58 -54.11 43.13
N ILE A 822 -0.70 -53.89 43.44
CA ILE A 822 -1.22 -53.92 44.81
C ILE A 822 -1.85 -55.28 45.10
N ARG A 823 -1.65 -55.78 46.32
CA ARG A 823 -2.27 -57.01 46.82
C ARG A 823 -3.45 -56.66 47.71
N LEU A 824 -4.53 -57.42 47.55
CA LEU A 824 -5.76 -57.34 48.34
C LEU A 824 -5.96 -58.66 49.06
N THR A 825 -6.41 -58.60 50.31
CA THR A 825 -6.73 -59.81 51.06
C THR A 825 -8.23 -60.04 51.05
N ASN A 826 -8.69 -61.10 50.38
CA ASN A 826 -10.11 -61.47 50.37
C ASN A 826 -10.38 -62.46 51.52
N ASN A 827 -10.74 -61.93 52.68
CA ASN A 827 -10.96 -62.70 53.90
C ASN A 827 -12.46 -62.81 54.22
N ASP A 828 -13.11 -63.85 53.70
CA ASP A 828 -14.24 -64.45 54.42
C ASP A 828 -13.71 -65.58 55.31
N PRO A 829 -14.12 -65.66 56.59
CA PRO A 829 -13.64 -66.71 57.48
C PRO A 829 -14.01 -68.09 56.92
N ILE A 830 -13.00 -68.91 56.61
CA ILE A 830 -13.18 -70.36 56.50
C ILE A 830 -13.50 -70.82 57.91
N ILE A 831 -14.78 -71.06 58.22
CA ILE A 831 -15.19 -71.61 59.51
C ILE A 831 -14.54 -72.99 59.63
N PRO A 832 -13.61 -73.22 60.60
CA PRO A 832 -13.06 -74.54 60.81
C PRO A 832 -14.16 -75.44 61.37
N THR A 833 -14.67 -76.36 60.55
CA THR A 833 -15.81 -77.20 60.93
C THR A 833 -15.32 -78.49 61.58
N GLU A 834 -15.51 -78.62 62.89
CA GLU A 834 -15.29 -79.89 63.59
C GLU A 834 -16.62 -80.66 63.66
N ILE A 835 -16.65 -81.89 63.12
CA ILE A 835 -17.76 -82.83 63.33
C ILE A 835 -17.48 -83.60 64.61
N LYS A 836 -18.23 -83.32 65.68
CA LYS A 836 -18.16 -84.10 66.93
C LYS A 836 -19.24 -85.16 66.93
N ILE A 837 -18.84 -86.43 66.93
CA ILE A 837 -19.76 -87.56 67.04
C ILE A 837 -19.79 -88.02 68.50
N ALA A 838 -20.92 -87.86 69.17
CA ALA A 838 -21.10 -88.22 70.58
C ALA A 838 -21.11 -89.75 70.80
N ASN A 839 -21.56 -90.54 69.81
CA ASN A 839 -21.59 -92.00 69.87
C ASN A 839 -21.23 -92.61 68.50
N SER A 840 -20.12 -93.35 68.41
CA SER A 840 -19.69 -94.02 67.18
C SER A 840 -20.40 -95.34 66.90
N THR A 841 -21.22 -95.84 67.84
CA THR A 841 -22.00 -97.07 67.69
C THR A 841 -23.25 -96.97 68.58
N VAL A 842 -24.42 -97.30 68.03
CA VAL A 842 -25.72 -97.24 68.73
C VAL A 842 -26.49 -98.53 68.46
N ASP A 843 -26.89 -99.24 69.50
CA ASP A 843 -27.75 -100.41 69.41
C ASP A 843 -29.21 -99.96 69.27
N LEU A 844 -29.87 -100.33 68.16
CA LEU A 844 -31.27 -99.99 67.89
C LEU A 844 -32.19 -101.18 68.17
N LYS A 845 -33.29 -100.96 68.89
CA LYS A 845 -34.42 -101.91 68.95
C LYS A 845 -35.51 -101.48 67.98
N ALA A 846 -36.42 -102.41 67.65
CA ALA A 846 -37.53 -102.11 66.75
C ALA A 846 -38.41 -100.98 67.33
N ASN A 847 -38.60 -99.91 66.54
CA ASN A 847 -39.34 -98.68 66.86
C ASN A 847 -38.64 -97.66 67.80
N ASP A 848 -37.31 -97.73 67.99
CA ASP A 848 -36.59 -96.65 68.68
C ASP A 848 -36.44 -95.41 67.78
N GLU A 849 -36.66 -94.21 68.34
CA GLU A 849 -36.23 -92.93 67.77
C GLU A 849 -35.04 -92.40 68.58
N ILE A 850 -33.94 -92.05 67.91
CA ILE A 850 -32.72 -91.55 68.54
C ILE A 850 -32.28 -90.28 67.81
N GLU A 851 -32.05 -89.20 68.56
CA GLU A 851 -31.43 -87.98 68.02
C GLU A 851 -29.98 -88.26 67.61
N SER A 852 -29.64 -87.87 66.39
CA SER A 852 -28.31 -88.11 65.84
C SER A 852 -27.26 -87.29 66.60
N GLY A 853 -26.36 -87.97 67.31
CA GLY A 853 -25.37 -87.32 68.17
C GLY A 853 -24.20 -86.65 67.45
N ALA A 854 -24.34 -86.12 66.21
CA ALA A 854 -23.27 -85.34 65.58
C ALA A 854 -23.64 -83.86 65.47
N THR A 855 -22.75 -82.99 65.96
CA THR A 855 -22.91 -81.53 65.87
C THR A 855 -21.75 -80.92 65.10
N LEU A 856 -22.04 -79.85 64.37
CA LEU A 856 -21.03 -78.98 63.78
C LEU A 856 -20.68 -77.89 64.79
N THR A 857 -19.39 -77.65 64.97
CA THR A 857 -18.93 -76.51 65.76
C THR A 857 -18.09 -75.59 64.88
N PRO A 858 -18.39 -74.28 64.85
CA PRO A 858 -19.56 -73.60 65.45
C PRO A 858 -20.88 -73.96 64.75
N ALA A 859 -22.02 -73.70 65.41
CA ALA A 859 -23.36 -74.11 64.94
C ALA A 859 -23.77 -73.51 63.59
N ASP A 860 -23.12 -72.41 63.19
CA ASP A 860 -23.41 -71.65 61.98
C ASP A 860 -22.66 -72.22 60.75
N ALA A 861 -21.92 -73.32 60.92
CA ALA A 861 -21.09 -73.94 59.88
C ALA A 861 -21.89 -74.77 58.83
N GLY A 862 -23.21 -74.86 58.96
CA GLY A 862 -24.10 -75.58 58.03
C GLY A 862 -24.98 -76.65 58.71
N ASN A 863 -25.60 -77.53 57.91
CA ASN A 863 -26.42 -78.65 58.40
C ASN A 863 -25.69 -79.99 58.25
N VAL A 864 -25.83 -80.90 59.23
CA VAL A 864 -25.38 -82.31 59.11
C VAL A 864 -26.49 -83.11 58.44
N THR A 865 -26.15 -83.91 57.43
CA THR A 865 -27.09 -84.82 56.76
C THR A 865 -26.70 -86.25 57.08
N TYR A 866 -27.65 -87.05 57.55
CA TYR A 866 -27.46 -88.48 57.80
C TYR A 866 -28.08 -89.30 56.67
N THR A 867 -27.47 -90.44 56.39
CA THR A 867 -27.99 -91.43 55.44
C THR A 867 -27.86 -92.82 56.05
N SER A 868 -28.95 -93.59 56.02
CA SER A 868 -28.89 -95.01 56.40
C SER A 868 -28.32 -95.81 55.24
N SER A 869 -27.37 -96.71 55.53
CA SER A 869 -26.86 -97.67 54.55
C SER A 869 -27.89 -98.73 54.15
N ASN A 870 -28.98 -98.87 54.93
CA ASN A 870 -30.12 -99.71 54.62
C ASN A 870 -31.42 -99.06 55.12
N SER A 871 -32.11 -98.32 54.25
CA SER A 871 -33.35 -97.61 54.55
C SER A 871 -34.54 -98.51 54.90
N SER A 872 -34.40 -99.82 54.72
CA SER A 872 -35.40 -100.83 55.11
C SER A 872 -35.33 -101.19 56.60
N VAL A 873 -34.23 -100.85 57.29
CA VAL A 873 -33.97 -101.19 58.70
C VAL A 873 -34.04 -99.96 59.61
N ALA A 874 -33.55 -98.81 59.13
CA ALA A 874 -33.64 -97.53 59.83
C ALA A 874 -33.91 -96.41 58.81
N VAL A 875 -34.92 -95.59 59.08
CA VAL A 875 -35.26 -94.41 58.28
C VAL A 875 -34.65 -93.19 58.95
N VAL A 876 -33.92 -92.38 58.18
CA VAL A 876 -33.39 -91.11 58.64
C VAL A 876 -34.38 -90.00 58.27
N VAL A 877 -34.80 -89.22 59.26
CA VAL A 877 -35.49 -87.95 59.07
C VAL A 877 -34.49 -86.88 59.45
N ASN A 878 -34.00 -86.12 58.46
CA ASN A 878 -33.07 -85.01 58.69
C ASN A 878 -33.80 -83.73 59.06
#